data_AF-C7HW80-F1
#
_entry.id   AF-C7HW80-F1
#
_cell.length_a   1.000
_cell.length_b   1.000
_cell.length_c   1.000
_cell.angle_alpha   90.00
_cell.angle_beta   90.00
_cell.angle_gamma   90.00
#
_symmetry.space_group_name_H-M   'P 1'
#
loop_
_entity.id
_entity.type
_entity.pdbx_description
1 polymer ?
#
loop_
_entity_poly.entity_id
_entity_poly.type
_entity_poly.pdbx_seq_one_letter_code
_entity_poly.pdbx_strand_id
1 'polypeptide(L)'
;MKNTFLKKVLTFIIVGLASMAMIKSSMFVLEKNKLAAEKKDKIVSDSARLATDLKDGQYEASSEGYGGLLTVRITVKNGKLTDIKILSHNETEEYFKKASAIIKEILRTGKVDVDSVTGATISSNAIKDAVLKALQKAGSKEKIKEKSKKEDKKPVEGLKDGEYFGSANGYGGNLTVKVIIKNGKISGIDVVSQNETPEYFNRAYAVINKILSSGSVNVDSVTGATVSSNAIKMAVADALHKAGSKENAKVQAVNKASSNNKRANAKGTVAIGNKDLKDGVYTGSGQGFNGPIRVRVTISKGSITNVEILSHSDDNPYFGRARAVISKILGKADKSVDTVSGATYSSRGILDAVRNALSKAGGSKNVDNKNKKPSNTNQAKKPNKKPEKPSKDNKIYKQYKDGVYEGVAEGFNGPIKVKVTIAKGSITKVEILSHKEDDPYFSKSKGVISKMLGKPGKNVDTVSGATFSSKGIIDAINNAVSKAGVENSPSKPDKKPDKKPEEDKKPEKPSEEKIDDALKKYYNDQPLKDGEYTGWGIGYINTRKIRTYIKVENGEISEIRVGENSEYGDDMGPFRQKAEKVLSFIKGKEARLNLAKMGLYREYFETIRKSSNPKAKALELFGAEYAKNLNGYRNDNSESDLTLISRTVKAYMSKKYKSKELFDSVTGATVSASGISSAAREATKKSSNDYITNSDVKEITITAPKNKNIEVNKGDGVDFTEMKVNLIKKDGSQKEVEWKDFKENGISITDENGKIIENGSDLKNYANKKIIKAKVIHQKSLSYDDFRILIGKYSKDYIIGLEYSADGNKWYKVDKVEMDYVDKRNISDHQVIDAPTSFEFEKVKLRAVSKNGNRYEYTGDKLPVNRQVKYTLLKEENPNTPKTIYVNFQLSGEESDKNLVEEKEKEEK
;
A
#
# COMPACT_ATOMS: atom_id res chain seq x y z
N MET A 1 13.51 71.65 -63.87
CA MET A 1 12.66 70.44 -63.85
C MET A 1 13.34 69.14 -64.35
N LYS A 2 14.65 69.08 -64.62
CA LYS A 2 15.32 67.81 -65.04
C LYS A 2 15.91 66.95 -63.90
N ASN A 3 16.10 67.51 -62.69
CA ASN A 3 16.75 66.78 -61.58
C ASN A 3 15.81 66.02 -60.63
N THR A 4 14.51 66.29 -60.63
CA THR A 4 13.53 65.61 -59.77
C THR A 4 12.98 64.34 -60.41
N PHE A 5 12.82 64.34 -61.74
CA PHE A 5 12.43 63.15 -62.49
C PHE A 5 13.56 62.10 -62.49
N LEU A 6 14.80 62.54 -62.68
CA LEU A 6 15.97 61.65 -62.67
C LEU A 6 16.17 60.99 -61.30
N LYS A 7 15.97 61.71 -60.18
CA LYS A 7 16.04 61.13 -58.83
C LYS A 7 14.92 60.14 -58.54
N LYS A 8 13.69 60.40 -59.00
CA LYS A 8 12.56 59.45 -58.82
C LYS A 8 12.75 58.19 -59.67
N VAL A 9 13.21 58.33 -60.92
CA VAL A 9 13.54 57.21 -61.80
C VAL A 9 14.71 56.39 -61.24
N LEU A 10 15.76 57.03 -60.73
CA LEU A 10 16.89 56.35 -60.11
C LEU A 10 16.49 55.60 -58.83
N THR A 11 15.58 56.16 -58.03
CA THR A 11 15.09 55.50 -56.80
C THR A 11 14.21 54.28 -57.13
N PHE A 12 13.37 54.36 -58.16
CA PHE A 12 12.59 53.21 -58.64
C PHE A 12 13.47 52.12 -59.27
N ILE A 13 14.54 52.50 -60.00
CA ILE A 13 15.51 51.55 -60.54
C ILE A 13 16.30 50.88 -59.42
N ILE A 14 16.70 51.60 -58.37
CA ILE A 14 17.44 51.02 -57.23
C ILE A 14 16.56 50.07 -56.40
N VAL A 15 15.28 50.40 -56.17
CA VAL A 15 14.33 49.51 -55.46
C VAL A 15 13.95 48.30 -56.32
N GLY A 16 13.82 48.48 -57.63
CA GLY A 16 13.63 47.39 -58.60
C GLY A 16 14.82 46.43 -58.69
N LEU A 17 16.05 46.96 -58.67
CA LEU A 17 17.28 46.17 -58.65
C LEU A 17 17.48 45.46 -57.30
N ALA A 18 17.12 46.07 -56.18
CA ALA A 18 17.18 45.45 -54.86
C ALA A 18 16.15 44.31 -54.69
N SER A 19 14.94 44.47 -55.24
CA SER A 19 13.92 43.42 -55.24
C SER A 19 14.27 42.28 -56.20
N MET A 20 14.80 42.56 -57.40
CA MET A 20 15.38 41.53 -58.28
C MET A 20 16.58 40.82 -57.66
N ALA A 21 17.43 41.52 -56.90
CA ALA A 21 18.56 40.92 -56.19
C ALA A 21 18.11 40.03 -55.04
N MET A 22 17.06 40.41 -54.30
CA MET A 22 16.47 39.55 -53.26
C MET A 22 15.74 38.34 -53.84
N ILE A 23 15.06 38.49 -54.98
CA ILE A 23 14.40 37.38 -55.70
C ILE A 23 15.45 36.44 -56.35
N LYS A 24 16.52 36.97 -56.95
CA LYS A 24 17.66 36.16 -57.43
C LYS A 24 18.42 35.50 -56.29
N SER A 25 18.58 36.15 -55.15
CA SER A 25 19.24 35.57 -53.96
C SER A 25 18.40 34.46 -53.35
N SER A 26 17.08 34.64 -53.25
CA SER A 26 16.17 33.60 -52.74
C SER A 26 15.97 32.44 -53.72
N MET A 27 15.94 32.69 -55.05
CA MET A 27 16.00 31.62 -56.06
C MET A 27 17.35 30.91 -56.08
N PHE A 28 18.47 31.63 -55.93
CA PHE A 28 19.81 31.03 -55.83
C PHE A 28 19.96 30.19 -54.55
N VAL A 29 19.37 30.62 -53.43
CA VAL A 29 19.31 29.81 -52.19
C VAL A 29 18.39 28.61 -52.36
N LEU A 30 17.25 28.74 -53.06
CA LEU A 30 16.36 27.62 -53.37
C LEU A 30 17.02 26.61 -54.31
N GLU A 31 17.72 27.08 -55.34
CA GLU A 31 18.40 26.28 -56.35
C GLU A 31 19.67 25.64 -55.78
N LYS A 32 20.42 26.34 -54.91
CA LYS A 32 21.54 25.76 -54.14
C LYS A 32 21.06 24.76 -53.10
N ASN A 33 19.87 24.94 -52.51
CA ASN A 33 19.23 23.95 -51.63
C ASN A 33 18.65 22.76 -52.43
N LYS A 34 18.16 22.97 -53.66
CA LYS A 34 17.73 21.90 -54.58
C LYS A 34 18.91 21.10 -55.12
N LEU A 35 20.00 21.75 -55.54
CA LEU A 35 21.26 21.13 -55.93
C LEU A 35 21.98 20.48 -54.75
N ALA A 36 21.84 20.99 -53.52
CA ALA A 36 22.35 20.34 -52.31
C ALA A 36 21.47 19.17 -51.86
N ALA A 37 20.15 19.20 -52.13
CA ALA A 37 19.24 18.08 -51.95
C ALA A 37 19.49 16.99 -53.01
N GLU A 38 19.67 17.34 -54.29
CA GLU A 38 20.01 16.42 -55.38
C GLU A 38 21.45 15.90 -55.29
N LYS A 39 22.42 16.68 -54.78
CA LYS A 39 23.75 16.15 -54.42
C LYS A 39 23.72 15.30 -53.16
N LYS A 40 22.83 15.56 -52.19
CA LYS A 40 22.63 14.65 -51.05
C LYS A 40 21.96 13.34 -51.48
N ASP A 41 21.03 13.39 -52.44
CA ASP A 41 20.38 12.20 -52.99
C ASP A 41 21.29 11.43 -53.96
N LYS A 42 22.24 12.08 -54.65
CA LYS A 42 23.27 11.41 -55.47
C LYS A 42 24.51 10.92 -54.70
N ILE A 43 24.97 11.59 -53.65
CA ILE A 43 26.17 11.19 -52.88
C ILE A 43 25.87 10.06 -51.88
N VAL A 44 24.60 9.85 -51.50
CA VAL A 44 24.20 8.69 -50.67
C VAL A 44 24.04 7.41 -51.51
N SER A 45 24.14 7.50 -52.84
CA SER A 45 23.89 6.34 -53.73
C SER A 45 25.08 5.41 -54.00
N ASP A 46 26.30 5.72 -53.53
CA ASP A 46 27.51 4.99 -53.96
C ASP A 46 28.39 4.37 -52.85
N SER A 47 27.87 4.17 -51.64
CA SER A 47 28.66 3.47 -50.60
C SER A 47 27.82 2.69 -49.59
N ALA A 48 27.12 1.64 -50.04
CA ALA A 48 26.80 0.46 -49.22
C ALA A 48 26.20 -0.67 -50.09
N ARG A 49 27.04 -1.36 -50.87
CA ARG A 49 26.70 -2.72 -51.33
C ARG A 49 26.87 -3.68 -50.14
N LEU A 50 25.75 -4.19 -49.62
CA LEU A 50 25.47 -5.60 -49.26
C LEU A 50 24.24 -5.70 -48.33
N ALA A 51 23.07 -5.92 -48.93
CA ALA A 51 22.00 -6.76 -48.38
C ALA A 51 21.20 -7.31 -49.57
N THR A 52 21.47 -8.59 -49.86
CA THR A 52 20.93 -9.40 -50.94
C THR A 52 19.42 -9.67 -50.80
N ASP A 53 18.71 -9.53 -51.92
CA ASP A 53 17.41 -10.12 -52.35
C ASP A 53 16.22 -10.11 -51.36
N LEU A 54 15.68 -8.92 -51.09
CA LEU A 54 14.30 -8.84 -50.58
C LEU A 54 13.30 -9.02 -51.73
N LYS A 55 12.30 -9.88 -51.54
CA LYS A 55 11.19 -10.05 -52.47
C LYS A 55 10.31 -8.80 -52.44
N ASP A 56 10.07 -8.21 -53.60
CA ASP A 56 9.15 -7.09 -53.74
C ASP A 56 7.73 -7.45 -53.27
N GLY A 57 7.03 -6.51 -52.67
CA GLY A 57 5.68 -6.73 -52.13
C GLY A 57 5.37 -5.91 -50.88
N GLN A 58 4.15 -6.10 -50.36
CA GLN A 58 3.73 -5.57 -49.08
C GLN A 58 3.71 -6.67 -48.03
N TYR A 59 4.34 -6.42 -46.88
CA TYR A 59 4.45 -7.41 -45.82
C TYR A 59 4.00 -6.82 -44.50
N GLU A 60 3.12 -7.54 -43.81
CA GLU A 60 2.60 -7.13 -42.51
C GLU A 60 3.17 -8.01 -41.41
N ALA A 61 3.53 -7.40 -40.29
CA ALA A 61 3.87 -8.13 -39.10
C ALA A 61 3.57 -7.29 -37.85
N SER A 62 3.38 -7.99 -36.74
CA SER A 62 3.06 -7.37 -35.47
C SER A 62 4.14 -7.66 -34.43
N SER A 63 4.30 -6.73 -33.51
CA SER A 63 5.10 -6.90 -32.30
C SER A 63 4.40 -6.25 -31.11
N GLU A 64 4.73 -6.71 -29.91
CA GLU A 64 4.09 -6.24 -28.69
C GLU A 64 4.70 -4.89 -28.27
N GLY A 65 3.89 -3.84 -28.22
CA GLY A 65 4.22 -2.50 -27.73
C GLY A 65 3.88 -2.29 -26.26
N TYR A 66 4.14 -1.09 -25.75
CA TYR A 66 3.84 -0.71 -24.37
C TYR A 66 2.34 -0.70 -24.09
N GLY A 67 1.52 -0.29 -25.06
CA GLY A 67 0.06 -0.35 -24.99
C GLY A 67 -0.59 -1.66 -25.48
N GLY A 68 0.19 -2.65 -25.92
CA GLY A 68 -0.30 -3.90 -26.51
C GLY A 68 0.13 -4.09 -27.97
N LEU A 69 -0.56 -4.97 -28.72
CA LEU A 69 -0.18 -5.36 -30.07
C LEU A 69 -0.07 -4.16 -31.04
N LEU A 70 1.09 -4.02 -31.68
CA LEU A 70 1.40 -3.00 -32.69
C LEU A 70 1.68 -3.69 -34.02
N THR A 71 0.96 -3.32 -35.07
CA THR A 71 1.05 -3.93 -36.41
C THR A 71 1.58 -2.92 -37.41
N VAL A 72 2.57 -3.34 -38.20
CA VAL A 72 3.15 -2.52 -39.27
C VAL A 72 3.02 -3.22 -40.63
N ARG A 73 2.90 -2.42 -41.68
CA ARG A 73 3.04 -2.83 -43.07
C ARG A 73 4.27 -2.17 -43.67
N ILE A 74 5.15 -2.97 -44.25
CA ILE A 74 6.27 -2.46 -45.05
C ILE A 74 5.97 -2.62 -46.54
N THR A 75 6.59 -1.78 -47.37
CA THR A 75 6.61 -1.94 -48.83
C THR A 75 8.04 -2.10 -49.30
N VAL A 76 8.30 -3.19 -50.03
CA VAL A 76 9.59 -3.46 -50.70
C VAL A 76 9.40 -3.27 -52.20
N LYS A 77 10.26 -2.46 -52.84
CA LYS A 77 10.35 -2.27 -54.29
C LYS A 77 11.80 -2.32 -54.75
N ASN A 78 12.07 -3.01 -55.85
CA ASN A 78 13.41 -3.25 -56.40
C ASN A 78 14.38 -3.78 -55.34
N GLY A 79 13.91 -4.68 -54.46
CA GLY A 79 14.67 -5.24 -53.35
C GLY A 79 14.98 -4.28 -52.21
N LYS A 80 14.35 -3.10 -52.16
CA LYS A 80 14.60 -2.06 -51.15
C LYS A 80 13.34 -1.72 -50.36
N LEU A 81 13.50 -1.49 -49.06
CA LEU A 81 12.45 -0.97 -48.18
C LEU A 81 12.12 0.48 -48.55
N THR A 82 10.93 0.74 -49.07
CA THR A 82 10.51 2.07 -49.54
C THR A 82 9.45 2.74 -48.65
N ASP A 83 8.72 1.98 -47.84
CA ASP A 83 7.66 2.51 -46.98
C ASP A 83 7.43 1.64 -45.73
N ILE A 84 7.02 2.28 -44.63
CA ILE A 84 6.62 1.65 -43.38
C ILE A 84 5.39 2.40 -42.85
N LYS A 85 4.25 1.70 -42.76
CA LYS A 85 3.00 2.21 -42.22
C LYS A 85 2.61 1.47 -40.96
N ILE A 86 2.19 2.20 -39.92
CA ILE A 86 1.56 1.61 -38.75
C ILE A 86 0.08 1.37 -39.08
N LEU A 87 -0.38 0.11 -39.00
CA LEU A 87 -1.77 -0.27 -39.30
C LEU A 87 -2.67 -0.23 -38.05
N SER A 88 -2.12 -0.63 -36.91
CA SER A 88 -2.82 -0.61 -35.62
C SER A 88 -1.84 -0.52 -34.47
N HIS A 89 -2.19 0.19 -33.41
CA HIS A 89 -1.47 0.21 -32.15
C HIS A 89 -2.42 0.53 -31.01
N ASN A 90 -2.08 0.09 -29.81
CA ASN A 90 -2.78 0.45 -28.57
C ASN A 90 -1.92 1.37 -27.68
N GLU A 91 -0.83 1.92 -28.25
CA GLU A 91 0.04 2.86 -27.57
C GLU A 91 -0.68 4.17 -27.22
N THR A 92 -0.44 4.69 -26.01
CA THR A 92 -0.85 6.05 -25.64
C THR A 92 -0.20 7.08 -26.57
N GLU A 93 -0.98 8.07 -27.00
CA GLU A 93 -0.63 9.06 -28.04
C GLU A 93 0.76 9.70 -27.84
N GLU A 94 1.09 10.07 -26.60
CA GLU A 94 2.38 10.70 -26.27
C GLU A 94 3.59 9.79 -26.59
N TYR A 95 3.48 8.50 -26.25
CA TYR A 95 4.54 7.51 -26.44
C TYR A 95 4.62 7.04 -27.89
N PHE A 96 3.48 6.90 -28.55
CA PHE A 96 3.42 6.58 -29.97
C PHE A 96 4.09 7.67 -30.82
N LYS A 97 3.77 8.94 -30.56
CA LYS A 97 4.37 10.07 -31.28
C LYS A 97 5.88 10.12 -31.12
N LYS A 98 6.39 9.85 -29.92
CA LYS A 98 7.84 9.75 -29.66
C LYS A 98 8.47 8.55 -30.38
N ALA A 99 7.87 7.37 -30.30
CA ALA A 99 8.41 6.15 -30.92
C ALA A 99 8.37 6.18 -32.45
N SER A 100 7.33 6.76 -33.04
CA SER A 100 7.16 6.82 -34.50
C SER A 100 8.28 7.58 -35.22
N ALA A 101 9.06 8.41 -34.51
CA ALA A 101 10.21 9.12 -35.05
C ALA A 101 11.28 8.19 -35.65
N ILE A 102 11.43 6.96 -35.15
CA ILE A 102 12.43 6.01 -35.65
C ILE A 102 12.10 5.49 -37.06
N ILE A 103 10.85 5.57 -37.50
CA ILE A 103 10.41 5.07 -38.81
C ILE A 103 11.18 5.79 -39.93
N LYS A 104 11.36 7.11 -39.78
CA LYS A 104 12.14 7.91 -40.73
C LYS A 104 13.59 7.47 -40.80
N GLU A 105 14.17 7.09 -39.65
CA GLU A 105 15.56 6.65 -39.56
C GLU A 105 15.77 5.25 -40.15
N ILE A 106 14.80 4.34 -39.97
CA ILE A 106 14.81 3.01 -40.60
C ILE A 106 14.71 3.13 -42.12
N LEU A 107 13.81 3.98 -42.62
CA LEU A 107 13.69 4.25 -44.06
C LEU A 107 14.96 4.90 -44.64
N ARG A 108 15.59 5.81 -43.90
CA ARG A 108 16.83 6.50 -44.31
C ARG A 108 18.02 5.56 -44.37
N THR A 109 18.14 4.66 -43.41
CA THR A 109 19.31 3.76 -43.29
C THR A 109 19.12 2.44 -44.02
N GLY A 110 17.87 2.07 -44.32
CA GLY A 110 17.51 0.75 -44.85
C GLY A 110 17.78 -0.38 -43.86
N LYS A 111 18.06 -0.06 -42.58
CA LYS A 111 18.41 -1.00 -41.52
C LYS A 111 17.45 -0.87 -40.37
N VAL A 112 17.10 -2.00 -39.75
CA VAL A 112 16.19 -2.00 -38.59
C VAL A 112 16.92 -1.64 -37.29
N ASP A 113 18.25 -1.81 -37.27
CA ASP A 113 19.13 -1.50 -36.15
C ASP A 113 19.37 0.01 -36.00
N VAL A 114 18.34 0.72 -35.54
CA VAL A 114 18.38 2.15 -35.20
C VAL A 114 18.18 2.36 -33.69
N ASP A 115 18.73 3.44 -33.16
CA ASP A 115 18.60 3.77 -31.73
C ASP A 115 17.14 4.00 -31.33
N SER A 116 16.75 3.48 -30.18
CA SER A 116 15.42 3.70 -29.62
C SER A 116 15.28 5.11 -29.05
N VAL A 117 14.07 5.68 -29.08
CA VAL A 117 13.82 7.02 -28.53
C VAL A 117 13.75 6.98 -27.00
N THR A 118 14.50 7.86 -26.35
CA THR A 118 14.49 8.03 -24.88
C THR A 118 13.09 8.36 -24.39
N GLY A 119 12.59 7.58 -23.44
CA GLY A 119 11.23 7.73 -22.91
C GLY A 119 10.14 7.04 -23.74
N ALA A 120 10.48 6.39 -24.86
CA ALA A 120 9.56 5.57 -25.66
C ALA A 120 10.23 4.26 -26.14
N THR A 121 11.14 3.72 -25.33
CA THR A 121 12.02 2.61 -25.70
C THR A 121 11.26 1.32 -26.05
N ILE A 122 10.21 0.97 -25.29
CA ILE A 122 9.42 -0.25 -25.53
C ILE A 122 8.66 -0.14 -26.86
N SER A 123 7.92 0.95 -27.05
CA SER A 123 7.21 1.24 -28.30
C SER A 123 8.15 1.36 -29.51
N SER A 124 9.36 1.92 -29.31
CA SER A 124 10.38 2.00 -30.35
C SER A 124 10.90 0.61 -30.74
N ASN A 125 11.12 -0.27 -29.77
CA ASN A 125 11.53 -1.64 -30.03
C ASN A 125 10.41 -2.45 -30.69
N ALA A 126 9.15 -2.23 -30.31
CA ALA A 126 8.01 -2.87 -30.95
C ALA A 126 7.90 -2.51 -32.44
N ILE A 127 8.10 -1.25 -32.80
CA ILE A 127 8.16 -0.81 -34.22
C ILE A 127 9.34 -1.49 -34.93
N LYS A 128 10.54 -1.52 -34.34
CA LYS A 128 11.71 -2.19 -34.93
C LYS A 128 11.45 -3.68 -35.14
N ASP A 129 10.93 -4.38 -34.14
CA ASP A 129 10.65 -5.81 -34.21
C ASP A 129 9.57 -6.14 -35.24
N ALA A 130 8.51 -5.34 -35.31
CA ALA A 130 7.44 -5.50 -36.29
C ALA A 130 7.98 -5.29 -37.71
N VAL A 131 8.83 -4.28 -37.92
CA VAL A 131 9.49 -4.04 -39.21
C VAL A 131 10.46 -5.17 -39.56
N LEU A 132 11.23 -5.68 -38.60
CA LEU A 132 12.14 -6.82 -38.81
C LEU A 132 11.37 -8.07 -39.25
N LYS A 133 10.29 -8.42 -38.54
CA LYS A 133 9.46 -9.58 -38.89
C LYS A 133 8.85 -9.42 -40.28
N ALA A 134 8.43 -8.22 -40.65
CA ALA A 134 7.92 -7.94 -41.98
C ALA A 134 9.02 -8.06 -43.05
N LEU A 135 10.25 -7.61 -42.77
CA LEU A 135 11.39 -7.76 -43.67
C LEU A 135 11.85 -9.23 -43.79
N GLN A 136 11.75 -10.02 -42.73
CA GLN A 136 12.00 -11.46 -42.77
C GLN A 136 10.99 -12.19 -43.66
N LYS A 137 9.71 -11.78 -43.64
CA LYS A 137 8.71 -12.27 -44.62
C LYS A 137 9.06 -11.89 -46.06
N ALA A 138 9.73 -10.75 -46.25
CA ALA A 138 10.30 -10.34 -47.54
C ALA A 138 11.62 -11.06 -47.90
N GLY A 139 12.13 -11.98 -47.07
CA GLY A 139 13.36 -12.74 -47.35
C GLY A 139 14.63 -12.22 -46.66
N SER A 140 14.52 -11.22 -45.79
CA SER A 140 15.67 -10.68 -45.04
C SER A 140 16.26 -11.71 -44.07
N LYS A 141 17.60 -11.82 -44.06
CA LYS A 141 18.37 -12.58 -43.06
C LYS A 141 18.82 -11.73 -41.87
N GLU A 142 18.39 -10.47 -41.81
CA GLU A 142 18.76 -9.53 -40.76
C GLU A 142 18.25 -10.00 -39.38
N LYS A 143 19.11 -9.83 -38.36
CA LYS A 143 18.80 -10.08 -36.95
C LYS A 143 19.19 -8.83 -36.17
N ILE A 144 18.33 -8.36 -35.28
CA ILE A 144 18.69 -7.26 -34.36
C ILE A 144 19.80 -7.76 -33.43
N LYS A 145 20.97 -7.11 -33.46
CA LYS A 145 21.99 -7.27 -32.41
C LYS A 145 21.54 -6.46 -31.21
N GLU A 146 20.86 -7.10 -30.27
CA GLU A 146 20.65 -6.46 -28.98
C GLU A 146 22.02 -6.10 -28.37
N LYS A 147 22.21 -4.83 -28.01
CA LYS A 147 23.11 -4.47 -26.90
C LYS A 147 22.45 -4.90 -25.58
N SER A 148 22.08 -6.17 -25.47
CA SER A 148 21.80 -6.85 -24.21
C SER A 148 23.12 -7.46 -23.77
N LYS A 149 23.48 -7.25 -22.51
CA LYS A 149 24.53 -8.06 -21.89
C LYS A 149 24.10 -9.52 -22.04
N LYS A 150 24.93 -10.34 -22.71
CA LYS A 150 24.81 -11.80 -22.73
C LYS A 150 24.68 -12.30 -21.29
N GLU A 151 23.52 -12.86 -20.95
CA GLU A 151 23.37 -13.82 -19.87
C GLU A 151 22.52 -15.01 -20.34
N ASP A 152 23.03 -16.21 -20.09
CA ASP A 152 22.56 -17.50 -20.60
C ASP A 152 21.11 -17.85 -20.23
N LYS A 153 20.28 -18.19 -21.23
CA LYS A 153 18.92 -18.73 -21.06
C LYS A 153 18.65 -19.81 -22.12
N LYS A 154 18.70 -21.09 -21.73
CA LYS A 154 18.33 -22.25 -22.58
C LYS A 154 16.83 -22.54 -22.42
N PRO A 155 16.10 -22.94 -23.49
CA PRO A 155 14.72 -23.39 -23.37
C PRO A 155 14.60 -24.62 -22.47
N VAL A 156 13.50 -24.75 -21.73
CA VAL A 156 13.24 -25.98 -20.96
C VAL A 156 12.75 -27.06 -21.91
N GLU A 157 13.47 -28.19 -21.95
CA GLU A 157 13.12 -29.35 -22.77
C GLU A 157 12.87 -30.58 -21.87
N GLY A 158 12.05 -31.51 -22.33
CA GLY A 158 11.78 -32.78 -21.62
C GLY A 158 10.73 -32.67 -20.50
N LEU A 159 9.80 -31.72 -20.61
CA LEU A 159 8.70 -31.58 -19.65
C LEU A 159 7.65 -32.69 -19.87
N LYS A 160 6.95 -33.07 -18.80
CA LYS A 160 5.79 -33.95 -18.92
C LYS A 160 4.62 -33.16 -19.49
N ASP A 161 4.00 -33.67 -20.55
CA ASP A 161 2.80 -33.07 -21.13
C ASP A 161 1.65 -33.03 -20.12
N GLY A 162 0.74 -32.06 -20.28
CA GLY A 162 -0.42 -31.87 -19.40
C GLY A 162 -0.65 -30.41 -18.99
N GLU A 163 -1.66 -30.20 -18.15
CA GLU A 163 -1.99 -28.90 -17.58
C GLU A 163 -1.49 -28.81 -16.13
N TYR A 164 -0.68 -27.79 -15.84
CA TYR A 164 -0.06 -27.62 -14.53
C TYR A 164 -0.40 -26.25 -13.96
N PHE A 165 -0.98 -26.25 -12.77
CA PHE A 165 -1.28 -25.02 -12.05
C PHE A 165 -0.07 -24.56 -11.26
N GLY A 166 0.26 -23.29 -11.34
CA GLY A 166 1.34 -22.68 -10.61
C GLY A 166 0.88 -21.40 -9.94
N SER A 167 1.42 -21.11 -8.75
CA SER A 167 0.99 -19.95 -7.97
C SER A 167 2.18 -19.17 -7.41
N ALA A 168 2.04 -17.85 -7.35
CA ALA A 168 3.00 -16.97 -6.70
C ALA A 168 2.33 -15.67 -6.23
N ASN A 169 2.92 -15.05 -5.20
CA ASN A 169 2.41 -13.77 -4.71
C ASN A 169 2.99 -12.59 -5.48
N GLY A 170 2.11 -11.75 -6.02
CA GLY A 170 2.39 -10.43 -6.60
C GLY A 170 2.06 -9.29 -5.64
N TYR A 171 2.02 -8.06 -6.17
CA TYR A 171 1.82 -6.85 -5.38
C TYR A 171 0.41 -6.79 -4.76
N GLY A 172 -0.61 -7.24 -5.50
CA GLY A 172 -1.99 -7.36 -5.02
C GLY A 172 -2.35 -8.68 -4.31
N GLY A 173 -1.40 -9.59 -4.10
CA GLY A 173 -1.65 -10.88 -3.45
C GLY A 173 -1.43 -12.09 -4.37
N ASN A 174 -2.13 -13.19 -4.13
CA ASN A 174 -1.89 -14.45 -4.83
C ASN A 174 -2.31 -14.38 -6.31
N LEU A 175 -1.44 -14.87 -7.19
CA LEU A 175 -1.63 -14.99 -8.63
C LEU A 175 -1.43 -16.45 -9.02
N THR A 176 -2.41 -17.01 -9.72
CA THR A 176 -2.45 -18.41 -10.16
C THR A 176 -2.47 -18.46 -11.67
N VAL A 177 -1.61 -19.29 -12.27
CA VAL A 177 -1.56 -19.56 -13.70
C VAL A 177 -1.76 -21.04 -13.99
N LYS A 178 -2.30 -21.35 -15.15
CA LYS A 178 -2.36 -22.69 -15.73
C LYS A 178 -1.41 -22.75 -16.92
N VAL A 179 -0.43 -23.64 -16.87
CA VAL A 179 0.55 -23.83 -17.94
C VAL A 179 0.22 -25.11 -18.69
N ILE A 180 0.11 -25.02 -20.01
CA ILE A 180 -0.22 -26.13 -20.90
C ILE A 180 1.06 -26.59 -21.59
N ILE A 181 1.42 -27.85 -21.41
CA ILE A 181 2.63 -28.45 -21.99
C ILE A 181 2.23 -29.48 -23.03
N LYS A 182 2.79 -29.34 -24.24
CA LYS A 182 2.61 -30.24 -25.37
C LYS A 182 3.97 -30.54 -26.00
N ASN A 183 4.24 -31.81 -26.31
CA ASN A 183 5.48 -32.29 -26.89
C ASN A 183 6.72 -31.87 -26.08
N GLY A 184 6.61 -31.87 -24.75
CA GLY A 184 7.66 -31.49 -23.81
C GLY A 184 8.02 -30.01 -23.80
N LYS A 185 7.16 -29.14 -24.38
CA LYS A 185 7.35 -27.69 -24.47
C LYS A 185 6.14 -26.90 -23.96
N ILE A 186 6.40 -25.68 -23.51
CA ILE A 186 5.34 -24.74 -23.09
C ILE A 186 4.54 -24.32 -24.34
N SER A 187 3.24 -24.63 -24.35
CA SER A 187 2.33 -24.35 -25.47
C SER A 187 1.31 -23.25 -25.15
N GLY A 188 1.01 -23.03 -23.87
CA GLY A 188 0.07 -22.00 -23.42
C GLY A 188 0.23 -21.69 -21.93
N ILE A 189 -0.15 -20.47 -21.54
CA ILE A 189 -0.16 -20.00 -20.14
C ILE A 189 -1.41 -19.13 -19.97
N ASP A 190 -2.35 -19.60 -19.15
CA ASP A 190 -3.57 -18.86 -18.81
C ASP A 190 -3.48 -18.34 -17.36
N VAL A 191 -3.95 -17.12 -17.11
CA VAL A 191 -4.07 -16.62 -15.73
C VAL A 191 -5.44 -17.01 -15.18
N VAL A 192 -5.46 -17.82 -14.12
CA VAL A 192 -6.67 -18.41 -13.53
C VAL A 192 -7.28 -17.48 -12.48
N SER A 193 -6.45 -16.83 -11.68
CA SER A 193 -6.91 -15.89 -10.65
C SER A 193 -5.79 -14.92 -10.26
N GLN A 194 -6.10 -13.65 -10.02
CA GLN A 194 -5.14 -12.64 -9.63
C GLN A 194 -5.83 -11.49 -8.89
N ASN A 195 -5.08 -10.80 -8.01
CA ASN A 195 -5.57 -9.65 -7.23
C ASN A 195 -4.72 -8.38 -7.44
N GLU A 196 -3.89 -8.34 -8.47
CA GLU A 196 -3.04 -7.21 -8.82
C GLU A 196 -3.86 -5.97 -9.20
N THR A 197 -3.30 -4.78 -8.98
CA THR A 197 -3.89 -3.54 -9.50
C THR A 197 -3.94 -3.63 -11.03
N PRO A 198 -5.09 -3.37 -11.69
CA PRO A 198 -5.27 -3.58 -13.13
C PRO A 198 -4.17 -2.96 -14.00
N GLU A 199 -3.72 -1.74 -13.67
CA GLU A 199 -2.64 -1.06 -14.41
C GLU A 199 -1.31 -1.83 -14.37
N TYR A 200 -0.91 -2.37 -13.20
CA TYR A 200 0.34 -3.10 -13.05
C TYR A 200 0.25 -4.52 -13.61
N PHE A 201 -0.91 -5.16 -13.48
CA PHE A 201 -1.16 -6.47 -14.08
C PHE A 201 -1.07 -6.43 -15.60
N ASN A 202 -1.74 -5.46 -16.24
CA ASN A 202 -1.73 -5.30 -17.69
C ASN A 202 -0.30 -5.14 -18.22
N ARG A 203 0.53 -4.37 -17.51
CA ARG A 203 1.96 -4.21 -17.84
C ARG A 203 2.76 -5.50 -17.63
N ALA A 204 2.49 -6.24 -16.56
CA ALA A 204 3.19 -7.49 -16.26
C ALA A 204 2.76 -8.64 -17.17
N TYR A 205 1.56 -8.59 -17.76
CA TYR A 205 1.03 -9.62 -18.65
C TYR A 205 1.96 -9.91 -19.84
N ALA A 206 2.67 -8.89 -20.35
CA ALA A 206 3.66 -9.03 -21.42
C ALA A 206 4.80 -10.03 -21.10
N VAL A 207 5.04 -10.34 -19.83
CA VAL A 207 5.98 -11.38 -19.40
C VAL A 207 5.55 -12.76 -19.87
N ILE A 208 4.25 -13.05 -19.92
CA ILE A 208 3.72 -14.34 -20.38
C ILE A 208 4.15 -14.60 -21.83
N ASN A 209 3.98 -13.61 -22.69
CA ASN A 209 4.37 -13.69 -24.10
C ASN A 209 5.88 -13.91 -24.26
N LYS A 210 6.70 -13.27 -23.41
CA LYS A 210 8.15 -13.50 -23.40
C LYS A 210 8.49 -14.94 -22.98
N ILE A 211 7.78 -15.52 -22.01
CA ILE A 211 7.99 -16.91 -21.58
C ILE A 211 7.59 -17.87 -22.68
N LEU A 212 6.43 -17.67 -23.32
CA LEU A 212 5.98 -18.49 -24.46
C LEU A 212 6.97 -18.41 -25.63
N SER A 213 7.50 -17.22 -25.92
CA SER A 213 8.43 -17.03 -27.04
C SER A 213 9.82 -17.61 -26.76
N SER A 214 10.31 -17.50 -25.52
CA SER A 214 11.65 -17.99 -25.14
C SER A 214 11.66 -19.45 -24.72
N GLY A 215 10.50 -20.02 -24.38
CA GLY A 215 10.40 -21.33 -23.75
C GLY A 215 11.12 -21.43 -22.42
N SER A 216 11.33 -20.31 -21.71
CA SER A 216 11.99 -20.28 -20.40
C SER A 216 11.34 -19.26 -19.47
N VAL A 217 11.31 -19.53 -18.17
CA VAL A 217 10.77 -18.59 -17.16
C VAL A 217 11.72 -17.43 -16.85
N ASN A 218 12.96 -17.52 -17.33
CA ASN A 218 14.01 -16.56 -17.09
C ASN A 218 13.89 -15.32 -17.99
N VAL A 219 12.74 -14.67 -18.09
CA VAL A 219 12.58 -13.47 -18.94
C VAL A 219 12.68 -12.18 -18.14
N ASP A 220 12.95 -11.06 -18.83
CA ASP A 220 13.07 -9.77 -18.16
C ASP A 220 11.71 -9.24 -17.72
N SER A 221 11.66 -8.77 -16.48
CA SER A 221 10.50 -8.10 -15.90
C SER A 221 10.22 -6.76 -16.59
N VAL A 222 8.95 -6.33 -16.57
CA VAL A 222 8.52 -5.08 -17.21
C VAL A 222 8.73 -3.89 -16.28
N THR A 223 9.39 -2.84 -16.78
CA THR A 223 9.62 -1.59 -16.05
C THR A 223 8.30 -1.00 -15.57
N GLY A 224 8.22 -0.63 -14.28
CA GLY A 224 7.00 -0.11 -13.66
C GLY A 224 5.97 -1.18 -13.26
N ALA A 225 6.24 -2.46 -13.50
CA ALA A 225 5.41 -3.59 -13.07
C ALA A 225 6.28 -4.77 -12.60
N THR A 226 7.44 -4.47 -12.00
CA THR A 226 8.48 -5.46 -11.68
C THR A 226 7.99 -6.54 -10.70
N VAL A 227 7.18 -6.15 -9.71
CA VAL A 227 6.66 -7.09 -8.69
C VAL A 227 5.68 -8.07 -9.34
N SER A 228 4.71 -7.55 -10.08
CA SER A 228 3.72 -8.34 -10.82
C SER A 228 4.35 -9.20 -11.92
N SER A 229 5.39 -8.67 -12.59
CA SER A 229 6.19 -9.42 -13.58
C SER A 229 6.92 -10.59 -12.95
N ASN A 230 7.47 -10.39 -11.74
CA ASN A 230 8.16 -11.46 -11.01
C ASN A 230 7.17 -12.50 -10.49
N ALA A 231 5.96 -12.09 -10.09
CA ALA A 231 4.89 -13.01 -9.69
C ALA A 231 4.50 -13.95 -10.84
N ILE A 232 4.28 -13.43 -12.04
CA ILE A 232 3.99 -14.25 -13.23
C ILE A 232 5.13 -15.25 -13.51
N LYS A 233 6.39 -14.80 -13.50
CA LYS A 233 7.55 -15.69 -13.71
C LYS A 233 7.64 -16.80 -12.66
N MET A 234 7.36 -16.47 -11.40
CA MET A 234 7.39 -17.42 -10.30
C MET A 234 6.22 -18.42 -10.36
N ALA A 235 5.02 -17.95 -10.72
CA ALA A 235 3.85 -18.80 -10.88
C ALA A 235 4.05 -19.80 -12.03
N VAL A 236 4.60 -19.34 -13.16
CA VAL A 236 4.94 -20.24 -14.28
C VAL A 236 6.05 -21.21 -13.88
N ALA A 237 7.08 -20.77 -13.14
CA ALA A 237 8.12 -21.66 -12.64
C ALA A 237 7.58 -22.74 -11.70
N ASP A 238 6.63 -22.41 -10.82
CA ASP A 238 5.94 -23.36 -9.95
C ASP A 238 5.16 -24.43 -10.75
N ALA A 239 4.47 -24.02 -11.83
CA ALA A 239 3.82 -24.95 -12.74
C ALA A 239 4.81 -25.84 -13.49
N LEU A 240 5.92 -25.29 -14.00
CA LEU A 240 6.94 -26.06 -14.71
C LEU A 240 7.67 -27.05 -13.79
N HIS A 241 7.89 -26.71 -12.52
CA HIS A 241 8.42 -27.65 -11.53
C HIS A 241 7.49 -28.86 -11.36
N LYS A 242 6.17 -28.65 -11.32
CA LYS A 242 5.19 -29.75 -11.26
C LYS A 242 5.21 -30.62 -12.53
N ALA A 243 5.58 -30.03 -13.66
CA ALA A 243 5.81 -30.73 -14.93
C ALA A 243 7.18 -31.41 -15.06
N GLY A 244 8.02 -31.38 -14.01
CA GLY A 244 9.32 -32.04 -13.97
C GLY A 244 10.53 -31.17 -14.35
N SER A 245 10.34 -29.86 -14.55
CA SER A 245 11.44 -28.91 -14.72
C SER A 245 12.30 -28.79 -13.45
N LYS A 246 13.58 -28.46 -13.61
CA LYS A 246 14.46 -27.97 -12.53
C LYS A 246 14.81 -26.48 -12.69
N GLU A 247 14.21 -25.80 -13.67
CA GLU A 247 14.45 -24.40 -13.97
C GLU A 247 13.74 -23.49 -12.94
N ASN A 248 14.53 -22.65 -12.26
CA ASN A 248 14.01 -21.62 -11.35
C ASN A 248 13.96 -20.25 -12.05
N ALA A 249 12.95 -19.44 -11.74
CA ALA A 249 12.86 -18.06 -12.24
C ALA A 249 13.95 -17.15 -11.62
N LYS A 250 14.83 -16.60 -12.46
CA LYS A 250 15.76 -15.52 -12.12
C LYS A 250 14.99 -14.20 -12.00
N VAL A 251 14.88 -13.70 -10.78
CA VAL A 251 14.29 -12.38 -10.48
C VAL A 251 15.41 -11.37 -10.25
N GLN A 252 15.44 -10.29 -11.05
CA GLN A 252 16.39 -9.19 -10.85
C GLN A 252 16.03 -8.44 -9.56
N ALA A 253 17.02 -8.26 -8.69
CA ALA A 253 16.88 -7.39 -7.52
C ALA A 253 16.75 -5.93 -7.98
N VAL A 254 15.77 -5.22 -7.43
CA VAL A 254 15.58 -3.78 -7.65
C VAL A 254 16.84 -3.04 -7.14
N ASN A 255 17.69 -2.58 -8.06
CA ASN A 255 18.80 -1.69 -7.70
C ASN A 255 18.34 -0.23 -7.80
N LYS A 256 18.37 0.41 -6.63
CA LYS A 256 18.57 1.83 -6.35
C LYS A 256 19.14 2.66 -7.52
N ALA A 257 18.45 3.76 -7.83
CA ALA A 257 19.09 5.06 -8.04
C ALA A 257 18.38 6.02 -7.06
N SER A 258 19.01 6.81 -6.19
CA SER A 258 20.39 7.27 -6.08
C SER A 258 20.72 7.49 -4.59
N SER A 259 21.81 6.90 -4.08
CA SER A 259 22.61 7.49 -3.00
C SER A 259 23.99 6.82 -3.00
N ASN A 260 25.00 7.55 -3.45
CA ASN A 260 26.39 7.17 -3.25
C ASN A 260 26.70 7.14 -1.75
N ASN A 261 27.00 5.96 -1.21
CA ASN A 261 28.11 5.75 -0.28
C ASN A 261 28.38 4.25 -0.11
N LYS A 262 29.54 3.81 -0.61
CA LYS A 262 30.09 2.47 -0.40
C LYS A 262 30.42 2.25 1.08
N ARG A 263 29.87 1.19 1.68
CA ARG A 263 30.57 0.27 2.59
C ARG A 263 30.09 -1.17 2.32
N ALA A 264 31.04 -2.08 2.34
CA ALA A 264 31.01 -3.40 1.69
C ALA A 264 30.45 -4.55 2.57
N ASN A 265 30.11 -5.63 1.84
CA ASN A 265 29.99 -7.07 2.21
C ASN A 265 28.74 -7.59 2.91
N ALA A 266 28.24 -8.82 2.67
CA ALA A 266 28.35 -9.86 1.62
C ALA A 266 27.46 -11.07 2.05
N LYS A 267 27.13 -11.99 1.13
CA LYS A 267 26.44 -13.30 1.31
C LYS A 267 26.44 -13.88 2.75
N GLY A 268 25.27 -14.13 3.33
CA GLY A 268 25.13 -14.64 4.71
C GLY A 268 24.81 -16.14 4.77
N THR A 269 25.84 -16.98 4.89
CA THR A 269 25.76 -18.35 5.41
C THR A 269 25.91 -18.29 6.94
N VAL A 270 25.19 -19.13 7.68
CA VAL A 270 25.08 -19.01 9.13
C VAL A 270 25.48 -20.30 9.82
N ALA A 271 26.61 -20.30 10.52
CA ALA A 271 27.06 -21.43 11.32
C ALA A 271 26.22 -21.56 12.61
N ILE A 272 25.64 -22.74 12.82
CA ILE A 272 25.06 -23.17 14.08
C ILE A 272 26.07 -24.14 14.69
N GLY A 273 26.69 -23.75 15.80
CA GLY A 273 27.77 -24.52 16.44
C GLY A 273 27.65 -24.48 17.95
N ASN A 274 27.44 -25.65 18.57
CA ASN A 274 27.91 -25.92 19.94
C ASN A 274 28.03 -27.45 20.12
N LYS A 275 29.19 -27.97 20.53
CA LYS A 275 29.47 -29.41 20.52
C LYS A 275 29.00 -30.20 21.74
N ASP A 276 28.49 -29.54 22.78
CA ASP A 276 27.97 -30.20 23.99
C ASP A 276 26.63 -29.58 24.41
N LEU A 277 25.54 -30.00 23.76
CA LEU A 277 24.19 -29.53 24.06
C LEU A 277 23.54 -30.45 25.11
N LYS A 278 23.08 -29.87 26.22
CA LYS A 278 22.24 -30.60 27.17
C LYS A 278 20.87 -30.88 26.56
N ASP A 279 20.37 -32.08 26.80
CA ASP A 279 19.02 -32.47 26.42
C ASP A 279 17.99 -31.61 27.17
N GLY A 280 16.91 -31.24 26.47
CA GLY A 280 15.86 -30.39 27.03
C GLY A 280 15.14 -29.55 25.99
N VAL A 281 14.19 -28.77 26.45
CA VAL A 281 13.39 -27.85 25.64
C VAL A 281 13.81 -26.41 25.94
N TYR A 282 14.29 -25.69 24.94
CA TYR A 282 14.84 -24.36 25.08
C TYR A 282 14.13 -23.37 24.17
N THR A 283 13.78 -22.20 24.69
CA THR A 283 13.22 -21.13 23.87
C THR A 283 14.29 -20.13 23.46
N GLY A 284 14.21 -19.63 22.24
CA GLY A 284 15.13 -18.64 21.71
C GLY A 284 14.42 -17.59 20.87
N SER A 285 15.03 -16.41 20.76
CA SER A 285 14.49 -15.28 20.00
C SER A 285 15.55 -14.73 19.05
N GLY A 286 15.14 -14.34 17.85
CA GLY A 286 16.00 -13.75 16.82
C GLY A 286 15.21 -12.76 15.97
N GLN A 287 15.89 -11.78 15.39
CA GLN A 287 15.23 -10.69 14.68
C GLN A 287 14.88 -11.08 13.24
N GLY A 288 13.59 -11.06 12.90
CA GLY A 288 13.06 -11.19 11.53
C GLY A 288 12.96 -9.86 10.80
N PHE A 289 12.28 -9.87 9.65
CA PHE A 289 12.11 -8.70 8.79
C PHE A 289 11.22 -7.60 9.41
N ASN A 290 10.07 -7.97 9.98
CA ASN A 290 9.09 -7.05 10.58
C ASN A 290 9.00 -7.18 12.12
N GLY A 291 9.79 -8.06 12.74
CA GLY A 291 9.86 -8.12 14.20
C GLY A 291 10.51 -9.41 14.73
N PRO A 292 10.44 -9.65 16.06
CA PRO A 292 11.11 -10.79 16.68
C PRO A 292 10.41 -12.12 16.32
N ILE A 293 11.22 -13.12 16.02
CA ILE A 293 10.80 -14.51 15.81
C ILE A 293 11.20 -15.31 17.04
N ARG A 294 10.23 -15.97 17.67
CA ARG A 294 10.45 -16.82 18.85
C ARG A 294 10.30 -18.28 18.45
N VAL A 295 11.23 -19.12 18.89
CA VAL A 295 11.24 -20.56 18.62
C VAL A 295 11.38 -21.36 19.90
N ARG A 296 10.83 -22.56 19.91
CA ARG A 296 11.07 -23.62 20.89
C ARG A 296 11.88 -24.72 20.21
N VAL A 297 13.07 -24.99 20.72
CA VAL A 297 14.00 -26.00 20.22
C VAL A 297 14.03 -27.17 21.21
N THR A 298 13.83 -28.38 20.71
CA THR A 298 13.95 -29.62 21.50
C THR A 298 15.25 -30.31 21.15
N ILE A 299 16.02 -30.68 22.18
CA ILE A 299 17.30 -31.35 22.05
C ILE A 299 17.19 -32.71 22.77
N SER A 300 17.55 -33.78 22.07
CA SER A 300 17.64 -35.12 22.63
C SER A 300 18.88 -35.84 22.09
N LYS A 301 19.60 -36.54 22.97
CA LYS A 301 20.89 -37.18 22.69
C LYS A 301 21.88 -36.21 22.01
N GLY A 302 21.90 -34.96 22.46
CA GLY A 302 22.77 -33.90 21.93
C GLY A 302 22.44 -33.44 20.50
N SER A 303 21.28 -33.81 19.94
CA SER A 303 20.83 -33.41 18.60
C SER A 303 19.52 -32.61 18.63
N ILE A 304 19.35 -31.68 17.69
CA ILE A 304 18.11 -30.89 17.55
C ILE A 304 17.05 -31.77 16.89
N THR A 305 16.06 -32.20 17.66
CA THR A 305 14.98 -33.08 17.20
C THR A 305 13.74 -32.32 16.74
N ASN A 306 13.52 -31.09 17.24
CA ASN A 306 12.41 -30.24 16.82
C ASN A 306 12.73 -28.75 16.95
N VAL A 307 12.19 -27.94 16.05
CA VAL A 307 12.18 -26.47 16.13
C VAL A 307 10.77 -26.00 15.79
N GLU A 308 10.03 -25.57 16.80
CA GLU A 308 8.68 -25.04 16.70
C GLU A 308 8.72 -23.52 16.71
N ILE A 309 8.01 -22.85 15.80
CA ILE A 309 7.84 -21.39 15.84
C ILE A 309 6.73 -21.07 16.86
N LEU A 310 7.06 -20.32 17.91
CA LEU A 310 6.10 -19.89 18.92
C LEU A 310 5.38 -18.59 18.52
N SER A 311 6.10 -17.67 17.86
CA SER A 311 5.53 -16.41 17.36
C SER A 311 6.43 -15.77 16.32
N HIS A 312 5.86 -14.99 15.41
CA HIS A 312 6.60 -14.10 14.50
C HIS A 312 5.78 -12.85 14.19
N SER A 313 6.45 -11.78 13.77
CA SER A 313 5.82 -10.53 13.31
C SER A 313 6.02 -10.31 11.80
N ASP A 314 6.70 -11.23 11.13
CA ASP A 314 6.97 -11.18 9.70
C ASP A 314 5.72 -11.55 8.89
N ASP A 315 5.54 -10.91 7.74
CA ASP A 315 4.39 -11.19 6.88
C ASP A 315 4.43 -12.65 6.42
N ASN A 316 3.27 -13.31 6.50
CA ASN A 316 3.11 -14.74 6.24
C ASN A 316 3.78 -15.24 4.94
N PRO A 317 3.82 -14.50 3.81
CA PRO A 317 4.48 -14.95 2.58
C PRO A 317 6.01 -15.07 2.68
N TYR A 318 6.67 -14.17 3.43
CA TYR A 318 8.13 -14.16 3.59
C TYR A 318 8.56 -15.09 4.71
N PHE A 319 7.80 -15.09 5.81
CA PHE A 319 8.02 -16.00 6.92
C PHE A 319 7.79 -17.46 6.50
N GLY A 320 6.79 -17.72 5.65
CA GLY A 320 6.52 -19.04 5.09
C GLY A 320 7.68 -19.64 4.29
N ARG A 321 8.39 -18.81 3.52
CA ARG A 321 9.62 -19.23 2.83
C ARG A 321 10.79 -19.43 3.80
N ALA A 322 10.92 -18.57 4.80
CA ALA A 322 11.96 -18.69 5.82
C ALA A 322 11.83 -19.97 6.66
N ARG A 323 10.60 -20.47 6.89
CA ARG A 323 10.37 -21.75 7.59
C ARG A 323 11.12 -22.93 6.96
N ALA A 324 11.47 -22.88 5.67
CA ALA A 324 12.26 -23.92 5.02
C ALA A 324 13.64 -24.13 5.67
N VAL A 325 14.21 -23.13 6.36
CA VAL A 325 15.47 -23.31 7.11
C VAL A 325 15.34 -24.28 8.28
N ILE A 326 14.14 -24.47 8.85
CA ILE A 326 13.90 -25.36 9.99
C ILE A 326 14.30 -26.80 9.65
N SER A 327 13.86 -27.30 8.49
CA SER A 327 14.21 -28.64 8.02
C SER A 327 15.73 -28.85 7.89
N LYS A 328 16.47 -27.78 7.57
CA LYS A 328 17.95 -27.80 7.40
C LYS A 328 18.71 -27.74 8.74
N ILE A 329 18.05 -27.30 9.80
CA ILE A 329 18.61 -27.15 11.15
C ILE A 329 18.52 -28.46 11.95
N LEU A 330 17.57 -29.34 11.64
CA LEU A 330 17.37 -30.60 12.37
C LEU A 330 18.62 -31.53 12.26
N GLY A 331 18.95 -32.22 13.35
CA GLY A 331 20.11 -33.10 13.48
C GLY A 331 21.25 -32.55 14.35
N LYS A 332 22.50 -32.99 14.11
CA LYS A 332 23.68 -32.54 14.87
C LYS A 332 23.96 -31.05 14.67
N ALA A 333 24.29 -30.34 15.76
CA ALA A 333 24.40 -28.88 15.83
C ALA A 333 25.71 -28.30 15.27
N ASP A 334 26.29 -28.92 14.23
CA ASP A 334 27.51 -28.46 13.53
C ASP A 334 27.22 -28.30 12.03
N LYS A 335 26.24 -27.44 11.72
CA LYS A 335 25.74 -27.22 10.35
C LYS A 335 25.75 -25.73 10.01
N SER A 336 26.35 -25.39 8.87
CA SER A 336 26.15 -24.09 8.22
C SER A 336 24.87 -24.15 7.40
N VAL A 337 23.90 -23.28 7.72
CA VAL A 337 22.61 -23.23 7.02
C VAL A 337 22.50 -21.91 6.27
N ASP A 338 22.23 -22.01 4.98
CA ASP A 338 22.03 -20.84 4.11
C ASP A 338 20.64 -20.23 4.33
N THR A 339 20.60 -18.90 4.25
CA THR A 339 19.33 -18.17 4.25
C THR A 339 18.57 -18.39 2.93
N VAL A 340 17.23 -18.33 2.98
CA VAL A 340 16.39 -18.54 1.80
C VAL A 340 16.33 -17.23 0.98
N SER A 341 16.59 -17.32 -0.33
CA SER A 341 16.51 -16.17 -1.23
C SER A 341 15.12 -15.54 -1.24
N GLY A 342 15.06 -14.23 -1.06
CA GLY A 342 13.79 -13.50 -0.92
C GLY A 342 13.12 -13.62 0.45
N ALA A 343 13.74 -14.30 1.42
CA ALA A 343 13.31 -14.35 2.82
C ALA A 343 14.52 -14.26 3.77
N THR A 344 15.57 -13.54 3.36
CA THR A 344 16.89 -13.54 4.02
C THR A 344 16.83 -13.07 5.47
N TYR A 345 16.11 -11.98 5.75
CA TYR A 345 15.98 -11.43 7.11
C TYR A 345 15.18 -12.36 8.03
N SER A 346 14.05 -12.86 7.56
CA SER A 346 13.24 -13.86 8.27
C SER A 346 14.00 -15.17 8.51
N SER A 347 14.77 -15.63 7.53
CA SER A 347 15.62 -16.83 7.64
C SER A 347 16.73 -16.63 8.66
N ARG A 348 17.38 -15.46 8.66
CA ARG A 348 18.39 -15.09 9.64
C ARG A 348 17.78 -15.04 11.04
N GLY A 349 16.57 -14.50 11.18
CA GLY A 349 15.84 -14.44 12.42
C GLY A 349 15.53 -15.81 13.02
N ILE A 350 15.07 -16.78 12.21
CA ILE A 350 14.88 -18.17 12.67
C ILE A 350 16.22 -18.78 13.10
N LEU A 351 17.28 -18.62 12.31
CA LEU A 351 18.61 -19.16 12.61
C LEU A 351 19.21 -18.56 13.89
N ASP A 352 19.01 -17.27 14.11
CA ASP A 352 19.46 -16.56 15.31
C ASP A 352 18.62 -16.93 16.54
N ALA A 353 17.32 -17.14 16.37
CA ALA A 353 16.45 -17.64 17.42
C ALA A 353 16.84 -19.06 17.85
N VAL A 354 17.16 -19.95 16.90
CA VAL A 354 17.69 -21.28 17.22
C VAL A 354 19.03 -21.18 17.93
N ARG A 355 19.98 -20.35 17.46
CA ARG A 355 21.26 -20.16 18.16
C ARG A 355 21.07 -19.67 19.59
N ASN A 356 20.13 -18.74 19.80
CA ASN A 356 19.78 -18.24 21.14
C ASN A 356 19.18 -19.33 22.04
N ALA A 357 18.47 -20.31 21.48
CA ALA A 357 18.00 -21.48 22.24
C ALA A 357 19.15 -22.44 22.56
N LEU A 358 20.03 -22.72 21.60
CA LEU A 358 21.18 -23.62 21.78
C LEU A 358 22.23 -23.09 22.76
N SER A 359 22.44 -21.77 22.82
CA SER A 359 23.34 -21.17 23.82
C SER A 359 22.84 -21.37 25.25
N LYS A 360 21.52 -21.55 25.45
CA LYS A 360 20.91 -21.88 26.75
C LYS A 360 21.02 -23.36 27.09
N ALA A 361 21.17 -24.22 26.07
CA ALA A 361 21.36 -25.66 26.22
C ALA A 361 22.81 -26.06 26.55
N GLY A 362 23.81 -25.23 26.23
CA GLY A 362 25.22 -25.51 26.49
C GLY A 362 25.86 -24.54 27.49
N GLY A 363 25.53 -24.69 28.79
CA GLY A 363 25.93 -23.80 29.89
C GLY A 363 27.33 -23.17 29.78
N SER A 364 27.37 -21.83 29.92
CA SER A 364 28.51 -20.94 29.69
C SER A 364 29.86 -21.39 30.28
N LYS A 365 30.91 -21.40 29.45
CA LYS A 365 32.26 -20.98 29.85
C LYS A 365 32.73 -19.87 28.93
N ASN A 366 33.08 -18.74 29.54
CA ASN A 366 33.96 -17.71 28.96
C ASN A 366 35.21 -18.39 28.37
N VAL A 367 35.50 -18.10 27.11
CA VAL A 367 36.86 -18.22 26.57
C VAL A 367 37.25 -16.82 26.10
N ASP A 368 37.93 -16.10 26.99
CA ASP A 368 38.70 -14.91 26.61
C ASP A 368 40.10 -15.35 26.16
N ASN A 369 40.51 -14.77 25.02
CA ASN A 369 41.87 -14.41 24.60
C ASN A 369 42.85 -15.42 23.94
N LYS A 370 43.23 -15.02 22.70
CA LYS A 370 44.60 -14.74 22.18
C LYS A 370 45.44 -15.85 21.54
N ASN A 371 45.72 -15.64 20.25
CA ASN A 371 47.03 -15.27 19.68
C ASN A 371 46.80 -14.71 18.25
N LYS A 372 47.49 -13.70 17.71
CA LYS A 372 48.55 -12.80 18.20
C LYS A 372 48.69 -11.61 17.20
N LYS A 373 48.80 -10.40 17.77
CA LYS A 373 49.50 -9.15 17.32
C LYS A 373 49.33 -8.58 15.89
N PRO A 374 49.30 -7.24 15.81
CA PRO A 374 50.51 -6.46 15.50
C PRO A 374 50.84 -5.48 16.63
N SER A 375 51.94 -5.69 17.36
CA SER A 375 53.16 -4.86 17.42
C SER A 375 52.95 -3.36 17.17
N ASN A 376 53.12 -2.60 18.25
CA ASN A 376 53.52 -1.20 18.23
C ASN A 376 54.91 -1.04 17.58
N THR A 377 55.04 0.01 16.77
CA THR A 377 56.27 0.78 16.59
C THR A 377 55.90 2.27 16.58
N ASN A 378 56.34 2.98 17.64
CA ASN A 378 57.04 4.28 17.63
C ASN A 378 56.66 5.28 16.51
N GLN A 379 56.20 6.51 16.78
CA GLN A 379 56.88 7.53 17.59
C GLN A 379 55.94 8.66 18.04
N ALA A 380 56.38 9.33 19.11
CA ALA A 380 55.74 10.42 19.83
C ALA A 380 55.76 11.78 19.09
N LYS A 381 54.79 12.64 19.45
CA LYS A 381 55.00 14.06 19.81
C LYS A 381 53.74 14.67 20.46
N LYS A 382 53.80 14.90 21.77
CA LYS A 382 53.25 16.08 22.49
C LYS A 382 54.48 16.95 22.85
N PRO A 383 54.41 18.22 23.31
CA PRO A 383 53.26 19.05 23.75
C PRO A 383 53.34 20.52 23.23
N ASN A 384 52.34 21.39 23.50
CA ASN A 384 52.45 22.59 24.38
C ASN A 384 51.25 23.51 24.03
N LYS A 385 50.71 24.41 24.86
CA LYS A 385 50.82 24.76 26.28
C LYS A 385 49.58 25.61 26.60
N LYS A 386 49.11 25.52 27.85
CA LYS A 386 48.10 26.38 28.53
C LYS A 386 48.70 27.79 28.82
N PRO A 387 47.91 28.85 29.09
CA PRO A 387 47.43 29.20 30.46
C PRO A 387 45.98 29.78 30.52
N GLU A 388 45.09 29.32 31.42
CA GLU A 388 44.58 29.99 32.68
C GLU A 388 43.67 31.24 32.47
N LYS A 389 42.34 31.17 32.75
CA LYS A 389 41.55 31.43 34.02
C LYS A 389 41.56 32.93 34.46
N PRO A 390 40.56 33.48 35.21
CA PRO A 390 39.29 32.95 35.77
C PRO A 390 38.04 33.84 35.52
N SER A 391 36.81 33.39 35.82
CA SER A 391 36.07 33.98 36.95
C SER A 391 35.07 33.01 37.57
N LYS A 392 34.97 33.11 38.90
CA LYS A 392 34.11 32.35 39.80
C LYS A 392 32.69 32.95 39.76
N ASP A 393 31.68 32.10 39.91
CA ASP A 393 30.84 32.20 41.10
C ASP A 393 30.19 30.87 41.48
N ASN A 394 30.22 30.64 42.79
CA ASN A 394 29.99 29.39 43.52
C ASN A 394 28.51 28.98 43.58
N LYS A 395 28.23 27.67 43.39
CA LYS A 395 27.19 26.96 44.16
C LYS A 395 27.64 25.53 44.51
N ILE A 396 28.08 25.39 45.78
CA ILE A 396 27.94 24.26 46.71
C ILE A 396 27.71 22.88 46.06
N TYR A 397 28.76 22.05 46.02
CA TYR A 397 28.60 20.61 45.74
C TYR A 397 27.94 19.93 46.94
N LYS A 398 26.67 19.54 46.80
CA LYS A 398 25.97 18.64 47.72
C LYS A 398 26.78 17.35 47.92
N GLN A 399 26.98 16.97 49.18
CA GLN A 399 27.52 15.65 49.53
C GLN A 399 26.45 14.60 49.24
N TYR A 400 26.72 13.67 48.31
CA TYR A 400 25.82 12.57 48.00
C TYR A 400 25.89 11.52 49.10
N LYS A 401 24.73 11.04 49.57
CA LYS A 401 24.67 9.95 50.55
C LYS A 401 25.17 8.67 49.93
N ASP A 402 26.11 8.01 50.59
CA ASP A 402 26.56 6.68 50.22
C ASP A 402 25.38 5.69 50.27
N GLY A 403 25.30 4.80 49.31
CA GLY A 403 24.16 3.90 49.19
C GLY A 403 23.96 3.37 47.77
N VAL A 404 22.92 2.57 47.62
CA VAL A 404 22.55 1.94 46.35
C VAL A 404 21.20 2.50 45.92
N TYR A 405 21.17 3.10 44.73
CA TYR A 405 20.02 3.84 44.22
C TYR A 405 19.61 3.28 42.87
N GLU A 406 18.30 3.06 42.69
CA GLU A 406 17.75 2.69 41.39
C GLU A 406 17.32 3.93 40.61
N GLY A 407 17.64 3.98 39.33
CA GLY A 407 17.24 5.04 38.42
C GLY A 407 16.55 4.47 37.19
N VAL A 408 15.56 5.19 36.70
CA VAL A 408 14.82 4.81 35.49
C VAL A 408 14.78 6.02 34.56
N ALA A 409 15.09 5.81 33.28
CA ALA A 409 14.88 6.80 32.24
C ALA A 409 14.54 6.14 30.90
N GLU A 410 13.95 6.90 29.99
CA GLU A 410 13.55 6.39 28.67
C GLU A 410 14.76 6.21 27.75
N GLY A 411 14.86 5.02 27.15
CA GLY A 411 15.73 4.70 26.03
C GLY A 411 15.02 4.89 24.68
N PHE A 412 15.62 4.41 23.61
CA PHE A 412 15.04 4.46 22.26
C PHE A 412 13.78 3.59 22.10
N ASN A 413 13.77 2.39 22.68
CA ASN A 413 12.71 1.37 22.58
C ASN A 413 11.96 1.13 23.91
N GLY A 414 12.29 1.89 24.96
CA GLY A 414 11.56 1.88 26.22
C GLY A 414 12.45 2.12 27.44
N PRO A 415 11.92 1.93 28.66
CA PRO A 415 12.61 2.33 29.88
C PRO A 415 13.86 1.48 30.13
N ILE A 416 14.94 2.17 30.52
CA ILE A 416 16.19 1.60 31.01
C ILE A 416 16.23 1.81 32.52
N LYS A 417 16.31 0.70 33.25
CA LYS A 417 16.43 0.68 34.71
C LYS A 417 17.87 0.33 35.09
N VAL A 418 18.46 1.16 35.94
CA VAL A 418 19.85 0.98 36.41
C VAL A 418 19.89 0.98 37.94
N LYS A 419 20.90 0.32 38.48
CA LYS A 419 21.25 0.31 39.90
C LYS A 419 22.64 0.94 40.05
N VAL A 420 22.71 2.05 40.76
CA VAL A 420 23.93 2.86 40.94
C VAL A 420 24.38 2.76 42.39
N THR A 421 25.65 2.39 42.60
CA THR A 421 26.28 2.38 43.92
C THR A 421 27.14 3.63 44.08
N ILE A 422 26.89 4.39 45.15
CA ILE A 422 27.66 5.56 45.52
C ILE A 422 28.40 5.24 46.83
N ALA A 423 29.71 5.42 46.85
CA ALA A 423 30.55 5.29 48.04
C ALA A 423 31.57 6.43 48.09
N LYS A 424 31.77 7.00 49.28
CA LYS A 424 32.56 8.20 49.52
C LYS A 424 32.19 9.34 48.56
N GLY A 425 30.89 9.50 48.29
CA GLY A 425 30.35 10.51 47.38
C GLY A 425 30.71 10.33 45.89
N SER A 426 31.19 9.16 45.48
CA SER A 426 31.53 8.81 44.08
C SER A 426 30.73 7.62 43.56
N ILE A 427 30.36 7.64 42.28
CA ILE A 427 29.73 6.50 41.60
C ILE A 427 30.78 5.41 41.41
N THR A 428 30.68 4.34 42.19
CA THR A 428 31.63 3.23 42.18
C THR A 428 31.17 2.08 41.29
N LYS A 429 29.86 1.93 41.07
CA LYS A 429 29.29 0.86 40.25
C LYS A 429 27.97 1.26 39.62
N VAL A 430 27.73 0.82 38.39
CA VAL A 430 26.43 0.94 37.71
C VAL A 430 26.10 -0.42 37.09
N GLU A 431 24.95 -0.97 37.44
CA GLU A 431 24.41 -2.21 36.88
C GLU A 431 23.13 -1.90 36.11
N ILE A 432 22.97 -2.50 34.93
CA ILE A 432 21.71 -2.45 34.19
C ILE A 432 20.80 -3.55 34.76
N LEU A 433 19.64 -3.15 35.29
CA LEU A 433 18.63 -4.09 35.81
C LEU A 433 17.68 -4.57 34.71
N SER A 434 17.26 -3.67 33.83
CA SER A 434 16.40 -4.02 32.68
C SER A 434 16.46 -2.94 31.60
N HIS A 435 16.26 -3.33 30.34
CA HIS A 435 16.09 -2.40 29.21
C HIS A 435 15.18 -3.02 28.14
N LYS A 436 14.66 -2.18 27.25
CA LYS A 436 13.94 -2.62 26.03
C LYS A 436 14.66 -2.25 24.73
N GLU A 437 15.89 -1.73 24.84
CA GLU A 437 16.73 -1.31 23.71
C GLU A 437 17.13 -2.49 22.80
N ASP A 438 17.31 -2.20 21.50
CA ASP A 438 17.88 -3.15 20.56
C ASP A 438 19.35 -3.48 20.93
N ASP A 439 19.65 -4.77 21.06
CA ASP A 439 20.95 -5.26 21.58
C ASP A 439 22.20 -4.66 20.88
N PRO A 440 22.25 -4.45 19.56
CA PRO A 440 23.42 -3.84 18.90
C PRO A 440 23.67 -2.39 19.33
N TYR A 441 22.60 -1.64 19.59
CA TYR A 441 22.66 -0.23 19.99
C TYR A 441 22.90 -0.11 21.50
N PHE A 442 22.24 -0.97 22.28
CA PHE A 442 22.44 -1.04 23.73
C PHE A 442 23.86 -1.47 24.10
N SER A 443 24.41 -2.46 23.40
CA SER A 443 25.79 -2.92 23.64
C SER A 443 26.81 -1.84 23.33
N LYS A 444 26.58 -1.02 22.30
CA LYS A 444 27.41 0.17 22.01
C LYS A 444 27.23 1.26 23.07
N SER A 445 26.00 1.49 23.54
CA SER A 445 25.73 2.53 24.53
C SER A 445 26.27 2.22 25.92
N LYS A 446 26.43 0.94 26.30
CA LYS A 446 27.07 0.53 27.58
C LYS A 446 28.43 1.20 27.83
N GLY A 447 29.15 1.59 26.77
CA GLY A 447 30.43 2.30 26.88
C GLY A 447 30.35 3.67 27.61
N VAL A 448 29.16 4.27 27.76
CA VAL A 448 29.00 5.50 28.56
C VAL A 448 29.10 5.24 30.07
N ILE A 449 28.84 4.01 30.53
CA ILE A 449 28.87 3.66 31.95
C ILE A 449 30.28 3.86 32.53
N SER A 450 31.31 3.35 31.85
CA SER A 450 32.70 3.52 32.29
C SER A 450 33.13 4.99 32.36
N LYS A 451 32.54 5.86 31.54
CA LYS A 451 32.80 7.30 31.54
C LYS A 451 32.07 8.04 32.68
N MET A 452 30.96 7.48 33.18
CA MET A 452 30.14 8.02 34.27
C MET A 452 30.63 7.60 35.67
N LEU A 453 31.58 6.66 35.78
CA LEU A 453 32.19 6.31 37.06
C LEU A 453 33.02 7.47 37.65
N GLY A 454 33.02 7.62 38.98
CA GLY A 454 33.70 8.69 39.72
C GLY A 454 32.75 9.78 40.25
N LYS A 455 33.22 11.03 40.37
CA LYS A 455 32.40 12.14 40.91
C LYS A 455 31.14 12.38 40.06
N PRO A 456 29.93 12.40 40.65
CA PRO A 456 28.71 12.71 39.91
C PRO A 456 28.72 14.11 39.29
N GLY A 457 28.04 14.29 38.15
CA GLY A 457 27.97 15.58 37.42
C GLY A 457 28.91 15.71 36.21
N LYS A 458 29.52 14.61 35.75
CA LYS A 458 30.32 14.60 34.51
C LYS A 458 29.40 14.71 33.28
N ASN A 459 29.70 15.64 32.38
CA ASN A 459 29.10 15.66 31.06
C ASN A 459 29.78 14.57 30.21
N VAL A 460 29.01 13.58 29.77
CA VAL A 460 29.51 12.41 29.03
C VAL A 460 28.89 12.40 27.64
N ASP A 461 29.73 12.43 26.61
CA ASP A 461 29.26 12.35 25.23
C ASP A 461 28.62 10.98 24.92
N THR A 462 27.51 11.03 24.19
CA THR A 462 26.84 9.83 23.68
C THR A 462 27.71 9.10 22.64
N VAL A 463 27.48 7.80 22.46
CA VAL A 463 28.22 7.00 21.46
C VAL A 463 27.61 7.16 20.07
N SER A 464 28.44 7.48 19.07
CA SER A 464 28.00 7.62 17.66
C SER A 464 27.30 6.36 17.16
N GLY A 465 26.09 6.54 16.65
CA GLY A 465 25.24 5.44 16.18
C GLY A 465 24.53 4.67 17.30
N ALA A 466 24.57 5.14 18.55
CA ALA A 466 23.77 4.63 19.69
C ALA A 466 23.33 5.79 20.61
N THR A 467 23.06 6.95 20.02
CA THR A 467 22.86 8.22 20.71
C THR A 467 21.69 8.18 21.70
N PHE A 468 20.55 7.65 21.29
CA PHE A 468 19.34 7.57 22.12
C PHE A 468 19.49 6.59 23.29
N SER A 469 20.03 5.39 23.04
CA SER A 469 20.33 4.40 24.08
C SER A 469 21.41 4.89 25.06
N SER A 470 22.39 5.66 24.56
CA SER A 470 23.42 6.30 25.40
C SER A 470 22.82 7.35 26.33
N LYS A 471 21.92 8.17 25.80
CA LYS A 471 21.20 9.18 26.58
C LYS A 471 20.31 8.54 27.63
N GLY A 472 19.57 7.49 27.30
CA GLY A 472 18.75 6.76 28.27
C GLY A 472 19.55 6.17 29.43
N ILE A 473 20.75 5.61 29.19
CA ILE A 473 21.63 5.13 30.26
C ILE A 473 22.14 6.30 31.13
N ILE A 474 22.60 7.39 30.51
CA ILE A 474 23.09 8.58 31.22
C ILE A 474 21.99 9.17 32.11
N ASP A 475 20.78 9.31 31.56
CA ASP A 475 19.63 9.89 32.26
C ASP A 475 19.14 8.97 33.39
N ALA A 476 19.18 7.64 33.21
CA ALA A 476 18.84 6.69 34.27
C ALA A 476 19.86 6.74 35.42
N ILE A 477 21.15 6.89 35.13
CA ILE A 477 22.19 7.09 36.15
C ILE A 477 21.98 8.42 36.89
N ASN A 478 21.68 9.50 36.16
CA ASN A 478 21.40 10.81 36.77
C ASN A 478 20.13 10.78 37.64
N ASN A 479 19.11 10.03 37.23
CA ASN A 479 17.91 9.78 38.03
C ASN A 479 18.26 9.07 39.36
N ALA A 480 19.13 8.05 39.33
CA ALA A 480 19.59 7.37 40.54
C ALA A 480 20.41 8.30 41.46
N VAL A 481 21.34 9.08 40.88
CA VAL A 481 22.18 10.04 41.62
C VAL A 481 21.34 11.14 42.28
N SER A 482 20.27 11.62 41.63
CA SER A 482 19.40 12.65 42.20
C SER A 482 18.74 12.21 43.52
N LYS A 483 18.46 10.90 43.67
CA LYS A 483 17.88 10.32 44.88
C LYS A 483 18.87 10.26 46.04
N ALA A 484 20.17 10.32 45.76
CA ALA A 484 21.23 10.37 46.77
C ALA A 484 21.49 11.79 47.32
N GLY A 485 20.83 12.83 46.77
CA GLY A 485 21.11 14.25 47.05
C GLY A 485 20.08 14.99 47.92
N VAL A 486 19.28 14.30 48.75
CA VAL A 486 18.15 14.88 49.51
C VAL A 486 18.24 14.67 51.03
N GLU A 487 18.07 15.75 51.80
CA GLU A 487 17.55 15.88 53.19
C GLU A 487 16.48 16.99 53.15
N ASN A 488 15.29 16.95 53.76
CA ASN A 488 14.64 16.25 54.90
C ASN A 488 13.12 16.10 54.59
N SER A 489 12.24 15.31 55.23
CA SER A 489 12.18 14.10 56.11
C SER A 489 10.66 13.88 56.47
N PRO A 490 10.20 12.95 57.33
CA PRO A 490 9.82 11.55 57.03
C PRO A 490 8.36 11.16 57.41
N SER A 491 7.89 10.00 56.94
CA SER A 491 6.90 9.20 57.69
C SER A 491 7.45 7.79 57.90
N LYS A 492 7.56 7.38 59.17
CA LYS A 492 7.87 6.00 59.58
C LYS A 492 6.55 5.28 59.97
N PRO A 493 6.50 3.95 59.87
CA PRO A 493 5.28 3.14 60.01
C PRO A 493 5.07 2.66 61.44
N ASP A 494 3.81 2.53 61.89
CA ASP A 494 3.45 1.54 62.91
C ASP A 494 1.94 1.18 62.93
N LYS A 495 1.73 -0.15 62.96
CA LYS A 495 0.71 -0.99 63.64
C LYS A 495 -0.81 -0.83 63.42
N LYS A 496 -1.38 -2.02 63.16
CA LYS A 496 -2.79 -2.48 63.28
C LYS A 496 -3.40 -2.13 64.66
N PRO A 497 -4.72 -1.90 64.74
CA PRO A 497 -5.57 -2.92 65.38
C PRO A 497 -6.94 -3.15 64.71
N ASP A 498 -7.50 -4.33 64.97
CA ASP A 498 -8.83 -4.80 64.53
C ASP A 498 -9.98 -4.11 65.31
N LYS A 499 -11.09 -3.80 64.61
CA LYS A 499 -12.49 -4.03 65.04
C LYS A 499 -13.49 -3.74 63.90
N LYS A 500 -14.54 -4.56 63.84
CA LYS A 500 -15.68 -4.59 62.88
C LYS A 500 -16.93 -3.97 63.57
N PRO A 501 -18.10 -3.89 62.89
CA PRO A 501 -18.58 -2.91 61.92
C PRO A 501 -19.63 -1.92 62.50
N GLU A 502 -19.90 -0.78 61.86
CA GLU A 502 -21.14 -0.02 62.11
C GLU A 502 -21.58 0.76 60.86
N GLU A 503 -22.90 0.80 60.67
CA GLU A 503 -23.67 1.18 59.49
C GLU A 503 -23.73 2.70 59.19
N ASP A 504 -24.02 2.97 57.91
CA ASP A 504 -24.78 4.08 57.34
C ASP A 504 -24.52 5.50 57.86
N LYS A 505 -23.58 6.19 57.19
CA LYS A 505 -23.76 7.60 56.83
C LYS A 505 -23.55 7.82 55.34
N LYS A 506 -24.65 8.28 54.73
CA LYS A 506 -24.81 8.84 53.39
C LYS A 506 -23.58 9.63 52.93
N PRO A 507 -23.01 9.40 51.73
CA PRO A 507 -21.84 10.14 51.29
C PRO A 507 -22.21 11.61 51.03
N GLU A 508 -21.54 12.52 51.72
CA GLU A 508 -21.45 13.92 51.29
C GLU A 508 -20.83 13.97 49.88
N LYS A 509 -21.49 14.71 48.97
CA LYS A 509 -21.04 14.93 47.61
C LYS A 509 -19.61 15.53 47.61
N PRO A 510 -18.68 15.00 46.79
CA PRO A 510 -17.43 15.72 46.51
C PRO A 510 -17.78 17.04 45.81
N SER A 511 -17.11 18.12 46.22
CA SER A 511 -17.23 19.45 45.61
C SER A 511 -17.01 19.37 44.09
N GLU A 512 -18.04 19.73 43.31
CA GLU A 512 -17.98 19.81 41.85
C GLU A 512 -16.87 20.80 41.42
N GLU A 513 -15.74 20.27 40.96
CA GLU A 513 -14.76 21.05 40.21
C GLU A 513 -15.46 21.53 38.93
N LYS A 514 -15.81 22.82 38.86
CA LYS A 514 -16.55 23.38 37.72
C LYS A 514 -15.79 23.10 36.42
N ILE A 515 -16.37 22.27 35.57
CA ILE A 515 -15.80 21.90 34.27
C ILE A 515 -15.75 23.14 33.37
N ASP A 516 -14.57 23.45 32.82
CA ASP A 516 -14.34 24.53 31.86
C ASP A 516 -15.31 24.42 30.66
N ASP A 517 -15.87 25.56 30.23
CA ASP A 517 -16.90 25.61 29.19
C ASP A 517 -16.46 24.96 27.86
N ALA A 518 -15.18 25.03 27.51
CA ALA A 518 -14.67 24.41 26.29
C ALA A 518 -14.69 22.86 26.37
N LEU A 519 -14.63 22.29 27.58
CA LEU A 519 -14.71 20.85 27.79
C LEU A 519 -16.15 20.34 27.88
N LYS A 520 -17.12 21.17 28.28
CA LYS A 520 -18.53 20.77 28.45
C LYS A 520 -19.13 20.11 27.22
N LYS A 521 -18.82 20.61 26.01
CA LYS A 521 -19.26 20.01 24.74
C LYS A 521 -18.86 18.54 24.58
N TYR A 522 -17.74 18.14 25.18
CA TYR A 522 -17.17 16.81 25.04
C TYR A 522 -17.38 15.91 26.26
N TYR A 523 -17.64 16.52 27.42
CA TYR A 523 -17.87 15.84 28.69
C TYR A 523 -19.27 15.25 28.73
N ASN A 524 -19.38 13.99 29.18
CA ASN A 524 -20.65 13.34 29.43
C ASN A 524 -20.94 13.35 30.93
N ASP A 525 -21.82 14.24 31.35
CA ASP A 525 -22.25 14.41 32.74
C ASP A 525 -23.37 13.45 33.15
N GLN A 526 -24.01 12.78 32.18
CA GLN A 526 -25.10 11.85 32.45
C GLN A 526 -24.58 10.59 33.16
N PRO A 527 -25.39 9.97 34.04
CA PRO A 527 -25.06 8.66 34.58
C PRO A 527 -24.76 7.66 33.46
N LEU A 528 -23.84 6.73 33.74
CA LEU A 528 -23.55 5.62 32.83
C LEU A 528 -24.21 4.38 33.41
N LYS A 529 -24.90 3.62 32.57
CA LYS A 529 -25.44 2.32 32.94
C LYS A 529 -24.38 1.25 32.81
N ASP A 530 -24.38 0.34 33.77
CA ASP A 530 -23.47 -0.80 33.79
C ASP A 530 -23.75 -1.75 32.62
N GLY A 531 -22.67 -2.26 32.03
CA GLY A 531 -22.73 -3.13 30.86
C GLY A 531 -21.62 -2.88 29.85
N GLU A 532 -21.72 -3.57 28.72
CA GLU A 532 -20.76 -3.47 27.62
C GLU A 532 -21.29 -2.59 26.50
N TYR A 533 -20.47 -1.64 26.03
CA TYR A 533 -20.84 -0.70 24.97
C TYR A 533 -19.71 -0.58 23.96
N THR A 534 -20.09 -0.25 22.72
CA THR A 534 -19.13 -0.04 21.63
C THR A 534 -19.42 1.26 20.90
N GLY A 535 -18.38 1.86 20.33
CA GLY A 535 -18.51 3.05 19.50
C GLY A 535 -17.48 3.07 18.39
N TRP A 536 -17.68 3.96 17.43
CA TRP A 536 -16.80 4.13 16.29
C TRP A 536 -16.15 5.53 16.30
N GLY A 537 -14.88 5.57 15.91
CA GLY A 537 -14.09 6.79 15.86
C GLY A 537 -13.26 6.86 14.60
N ILE A 538 -12.81 8.07 14.25
CA ILE A 538 -11.97 8.28 13.06
C ILE A 538 -10.58 8.67 13.53
N GLY A 539 -9.59 7.87 13.14
CA GLY A 539 -8.17 8.07 13.45
C GLY A 539 -7.47 8.98 12.44
N TYR A 540 -6.19 8.68 12.19
CA TYR A 540 -5.37 9.39 11.21
C TYR A 540 -5.78 9.04 9.77
N ILE A 541 -5.92 7.75 9.46
CA ILE A 541 -6.54 7.24 8.24
C ILE A 541 -8.04 7.52 8.33
N ASN A 542 -8.47 8.59 7.65
CA ASN A 542 -9.86 9.06 7.68
C ASN A 542 -10.83 8.21 6.83
N THR A 543 -10.32 7.24 6.06
CA THR A 543 -11.12 6.38 5.19
C THR A 543 -11.66 5.14 5.91
N ARG A 544 -11.13 4.82 7.09
CA ARG A 544 -11.56 3.66 7.91
C ARG A 544 -11.78 4.10 9.37
N LYS A 545 -12.62 3.36 10.09
CA LYS A 545 -12.99 3.68 11.47
C LYS A 545 -12.25 2.79 12.47
N ILE A 546 -12.17 3.25 13.71
CA ILE A 546 -11.65 2.52 14.87
C ILE A 546 -12.86 2.15 15.75
N ARG A 547 -13.05 0.87 16.02
CA ARG A 547 -14.02 0.38 17.01
C ARG A 547 -13.37 0.35 18.38
N THR A 548 -14.06 0.84 19.39
CA THR A 548 -13.63 0.75 20.78
C THR A 548 -14.75 0.15 21.63
N TYR A 549 -14.37 -0.76 22.52
CA TYR A 549 -15.24 -1.45 23.45
C TYR A 549 -14.96 -0.93 24.85
N ILE A 550 -16.01 -0.58 25.60
CA ILE A 550 -15.92 -0.22 27.01
C ILE A 550 -16.81 -1.15 27.84
N LYS A 551 -16.38 -1.41 29.07
CA LYS A 551 -17.22 -1.97 30.13
C LYS A 551 -17.45 -0.88 31.16
N VAL A 552 -18.71 -0.68 31.51
CA VAL A 552 -19.12 0.22 32.58
C VAL A 552 -19.50 -0.61 33.79
N GLU A 553 -18.93 -0.28 34.93
CA GLU A 553 -19.25 -0.87 36.24
C GLU A 553 -19.32 0.24 37.28
N ASN A 554 -20.36 0.25 38.10
CA ASN A 554 -20.63 1.29 39.09
C ASN A 554 -20.63 2.71 38.48
N GLY A 555 -21.11 2.85 37.24
CA GLY A 555 -21.14 4.13 36.52
C GLY A 555 -19.78 4.67 36.05
N GLU A 556 -18.71 3.89 36.14
CA GLU A 556 -17.36 4.23 35.66
C GLU A 556 -16.90 3.28 34.54
N ILE A 557 -16.01 3.74 33.67
CA ILE A 557 -15.38 2.87 32.66
C ILE A 557 -14.34 2.01 33.37
N SER A 558 -14.64 0.74 33.64
CA SER A 558 -13.71 -0.18 34.31
C SER A 558 -12.75 -0.84 33.32
N GLU A 559 -13.24 -1.21 32.14
CA GLU A 559 -12.45 -1.82 31.07
C GLU A 559 -12.61 -1.09 29.75
N ILE A 560 -11.55 -1.09 28.95
CA ILE A 560 -11.56 -0.58 27.58
C ILE A 560 -10.55 -1.34 26.74
N ARG A 561 -10.93 -1.65 25.51
CA ARG A 561 -10.07 -2.23 24.47
C ARG A 561 -10.44 -1.68 23.11
N VAL A 562 -9.50 -1.70 22.19
CA VAL A 562 -9.73 -1.38 20.78
C VAL A 562 -10.02 -2.66 19.99
N GLY A 563 -10.75 -2.52 18.88
CA GLY A 563 -10.99 -3.62 17.95
C GLY A 563 -9.69 -4.12 17.29
N GLU A 564 -9.77 -5.27 16.65
CA GLU A 564 -8.66 -5.88 15.92
C GLU A 564 -8.96 -5.95 14.41
N ASN A 565 -7.92 -6.16 13.59
CA ASN A 565 -8.05 -6.35 12.15
C ASN A 565 -8.88 -5.23 11.49
N SER A 566 -10.01 -5.59 10.84
CA SER A 566 -10.90 -4.65 10.15
C SER A 566 -11.59 -3.65 11.08
N GLU A 567 -11.64 -3.92 12.39
CA GLU A 567 -12.22 -3.00 13.38
C GLU A 567 -11.22 -1.90 13.80
N TYR A 568 -9.94 -2.06 13.50
CA TYR A 568 -8.92 -1.02 13.69
C TYR A 568 -8.45 -0.52 12.33
N GLY A 569 -9.24 0.37 11.73
CA GLY A 569 -8.97 0.91 10.40
C GLY A 569 -7.74 1.83 10.29
N ASP A 570 -7.17 2.23 11.41
CA ASP A 570 -6.08 3.22 11.51
C ASP A 570 -4.70 2.56 11.69
N ASP A 571 -4.53 1.35 11.15
CA ASP A 571 -3.34 0.54 11.33
C ASP A 571 -2.19 1.02 10.43
N MET A 572 -1.27 1.80 11.01
CA MET A 572 0.00 2.20 10.40
C MET A 572 1.16 1.77 11.30
N GLY A 573 1.64 0.53 11.14
CA GLY A 573 2.86 0.05 11.81
C GLY A 573 2.87 0.28 13.34
N PRO A 574 3.92 0.91 13.93
CA PRO A 574 4.02 1.04 15.38
C PRO A 574 3.07 2.09 15.98
N PHE A 575 2.30 2.83 15.17
CA PHE A 575 1.44 3.91 15.67
C PHE A 575 0.25 3.41 16.49
N ARG A 576 -0.26 2.21 16.20
CA ARG A 576 -1.31 1.58 17.00
C ARG A 576 -0.91 1.42 18.47
N GLN A 577 0.25 0.81 18.73
CA GLN A 577 0.76 0.61 20.09
C GLN A 577 0.97 1.94 20.84
N LYS A 578 1.34 3.00 20.12
CA LYS A 578 1.46 4.36 20.70
C LYS A 578 0.10 4.98 21.00
N ALA A 579 -0.89 4.77 20.13
CA ALA A 579 -2.24 5.29 20.33
C ALA A 579 -2.95 4.59 21.50
N GLU A 580 -2.79 3.28 21.64
CA GLU A 580 -3.38 2.46 22.71
C GLU A 580 -2.89 2.85 24.12
N LYS A 581 -1.79 3.60 24.25
CA LYS A 581 -1.37 4.17 25.54
C LYS A 581 -2.42 5.12 26.13
N VAL A 582 -3.34 5.65 25.32
CA VAL A 582 -4.48 6.45 25.81
C VAL A 582 -5.38 5.64 26.74
N LEU A 583 -5.47 4.32 26.56
CA LEU A 583 -6.42 3.45 27.25
C LEU A 583 -6.27 3.50 28.77
N SER A 584 -5.05 3.65 29.30
CA SER A 584 -4.82 3.75 30.75
C SER A 584 -5.36 5.05 31.36
N PHE A 585 -5.53 6.11 30.56
CA PHE A 585 -6.03 7.41 31.01
C PHE A 585 -7.54 7.56 30.87
N ILE A 586 -8.20 6.65 30.13
CA ILE A 586 -9.64 6.67 29.89
C ILE A 586 -10.36 5.51 30.57
N LYS A 587 -9.86 5.11 31.75
CA LYS A 587 -10.47 4.20 32.72
C LYS A 587 -10.64 4.90 34.07
N GLY A 588 -11.61 4.45 34.87
CA GLY A 588 -11.93 4.96 36.20
C GLY A 588 -12.50 6.38 36.22
N LYS A 589 -12.42 7.01 37.39
CA LYS A 589 -12.99 8.35 37.69
C LYS A 589 -12.63 9.45 36.69
N GLU A 590 -11.37 9.52 36.28
CA GLU A 590 -10.87 10.56 35.37
C GLU A 590 -11.22 10.33 33.90
N ALA A 591 -11.80 9.18 33.56
CA ALA A 591 -11.97 8.76 32.18
C ALA A 591 -12.79 9.76 31.37
N ARG A 592 -13.94 10.19 31.89
CA ARG A 592 -14.85 11.11 31.18
C ARG A 592 -14.21 12.47 30.91
N LEU A 593 -13.45 12.97 31.88
CA LEU A 593 -12.72 14.23 31.75
C LEU A 593 -11.58 14.11 30.73
N ASN A 594 -10.84 13.00 30.73
CA ASN A 594 -9.76 12.77 29.76
C ASN A 594 -10.29 12.53 28.34
N LEU A 595 -11.44 11.85 28.21
CA LEU A 595 -12.17 11.76 26.94
C LEU A 595 -12.57 13.15 26.43
N ALA A 596 -13.03 14.04 27.32
CA ALA A 596 -13.36 15.42 26.96
C ALA A 596 -12.13 16.21 26.47
N LYS A 597 -11.00 16.10 27.19
CA LYS A 597 -9.71 16.71 26.80
C LYS A 597 -9.25 16.22 25.42
N MET A 598 -9.36 14.92 25.13
CA MET A 598 -9.00 14.36 23.81
C MET A 598 -9.94 14.84 22.69
N GLY A 599 -11.23 15.00 22.99
CA GLY A 599 -12.20 15.59 22.06
C GLY A 599 -11.89 17.03 21.72
N LEU A 600 -11.62 17.86 22.73
CA LEU A 600 -11.25 19.26 22.55
C LEU A 600 -9.91 19.41 21.81
N TYR A 601 -8.92 18.56 22.11
CA TYR A 601 -7.68 18.48 21.34
C TYR A 601 -7.95 18.27 19.84
N ARG A 602 -8.82 17.30 19.50
CA ARG A 602 -9.16 16.98 18.11
C ARG A 602 -9.84 18.16 17.41
N GLU A 603 -10.73 18.85 18.10
CA GLU A 603 -11.38 20.06 17.59
C GLU A 603 -10.35 21.15 17.26
N TYR A 604 -9.51 21.52 18.22
CA TYR A 604 -8.51 22.56 17.99
C TYR A 604 -7.51 22.19 16.89
N PHE A 605 -7.07 20.93 16.85
CA PHE A 605 -6.20 20.44 15.80
C PHE A 605 -6.83 20.63 14.41
N GLU A 606 -8.09 20.22 14.24
CA GLU A 606 -8.79 20.34 12.95
C GLU A 606 -9.14 21.79 12.60
N THR A 607 -9.50 22.62 13.57
CA THR A 607 -9.78 24.04 13.37
C THR A 607 -8.55 24.78 12.85
N ILE A 608 -7.37 24.50 13.41
CA ILE A 608 -6.11 25.09 12.93
C ILE A 608 -5.75 24.52 11.55
N ARG A 609 -5.84 23.21 11.37
CA ARG A 609 -5.48 22.52 10.12
C ARG A 609 -6.34 22.95 8.92
N LYS A 610 -7.64 23.19 9.13
CA LYS A 610 -8.58 23.60 8.08
C LYS A 610 -8.60 25.11 7.83
N SER A 611 -7.94 25.90 8.67
CA SER A 611 -7.85 27.34 8.51
C SER A 611 -7.02 27.70 7.27
N SER A 612 -7.45 28.73 6.53
CA SER A 612 -6.62 29.34 5.48
C SER A 612 -5.35 29.99 6.04
N ASN A 613 -5.36 30.39 7.32
CA ASN A 613 -4.20 30.90 8.04
C ASN A 613 -4.05 30.22 9.41
N PRO A 614 -3.35 29.07 9.47
CA PRO A 614 -3.18 28.30 10.70
C PRO A 614 -2.45 29.04 11.82
N LYS A 615 -1.49 29.91 11.48
CA LYS A 615 -0.73 30.69 12.47
C LYS A 615 -1.60 31.77 13.12
N ALA A 616 -2.37 32.50 12.33
CA ALA A 616 -3.35 33.47 12.85
C ALA A 616 -4.42 32.76 13.69
N LYS A 617 -4.89 31.58 13.26
CA LYS A 617 -5.89 30.83 14.02
C LYS A 617 -5.35 30.30 15.35
N ALA A 618 -4.10 29.85 15.39
CA ALA A 618 -3.46 29.46 16.64
C ALA A 618 -3.22 30.66 17.58
N LEU A 619 -2.90 31.84 17.03
CA LEU A 619 -2.80 33.09 17.79
C LEU A 619 -4.14 33.49 18.41
N GLU A 620 -5.22 33.42 17.63
CA GLU A 620 -6.59 33.68 18.09
C GLU A 620 -7.00 32.72 19.23
N LEU A 621 -6.76 31.41 19.05
CA LEU A 621 -7.21 30.40 20.01
C LEU A 621 -6.35 30.33 21.28
N PHE A 622 -5.03 30.49 21.15
CA PHE A 622 -4.08 30.16 22.22
C PHE A 622 -3.19 31.33 22.66
N GLY A 623 -3.13 32.41 21.87
CA GLY A 623 -2.23 33.53 22.11
C GLY A 623 -0.83 33.35 21.52
N ALA A 624 -0.03 34.43 21.61
CA ALA A 624 1.25 34.55 20.93
C ALA A 624 2.32 33.56 21.42
N GLU A 625 2.24 33.12 22.68
CA GLU A 625 3.14 32.11 23.27
C GLU A 625 3.14 30.83 22.43
N TYR A 626 1.95 30.33 22.05
CA TYR A 626 1.81 29.06 21.34
C TYR A 626 1.84 29.21 19.83
N ALA A 627 1.38 30.33 19.28
CA ALA A 627 1.42 30.56 17.83
C ALA A 627 2.85 30.52 17.25
N LYS A 628 3.86 30.85 18.07
CA LYS A 628 5.29 30.72 17.72
C LYS A 628 5.71 29.27 17.47
N ASN A 629 5.00 28.27 18.01
CA ASN A 629 5.29 26.86 17.76
C ASN A 629 4.98 26.42 16.31
N LEU A 630 4.27 27.25 15.54
CA LEU A 630 4.05 27.05 14.11
C LEU A 630 5.11 27.73 13.24
N ASN A 631 6.25 28.13 13.81
CA ASN A 631 7.39 28.58 13.01
C ASN A 631 7.90 27.43 12.12
N GLY A 632 8.03 27.68 10.82
CA GLY A 632 8.37 26.67 9.83
C GLY A 632 7.16 25.92 9.25
N TYR A 633 5.93 26.33 9.58
CA TYR A 633 4.72 25.83 8.93
C TYR A 633 4.70 26.22 7.45
N ARG A 634 4.57 25.24 6.56
CA ARG A 634 4.72 25.39 5.10
C ARG A 634 3.38 25.51 4.37
N ASN A 635 2.29 25.15 5.05
CA ASN A 635 0.94 25.09 4.50
C ASN A 635 0.79 24.07 3.35
N ASP A 636 1.55 22.98 3.42
CA ASP A 636 1.54 21.90 2.43
C ASP A 636 0.85 20.63 2.96
N ASN A 637 0.33 20.65 4.20
CA ASN A 637 -0.25 19.51 4.90
C ASN A 637 0.72 18.31 5.03
N SER A 638 2.03 18.55 4.97
CA SER A 638 3.06 17.54 5.24
C SER A 638 2.97 16.98 6.66
N GLU A 639 3.59 15.83 6.89
CA GLU A 639 3.75 15.27 8.24
C GLU A 639 4.41 16.26 9.21
N SER A 640 5.32 17.11 8.72
CA SER A 640 5.91 18.20 9.50
C SER A 640 4.88 19.23 9.95
N ASP A 641 4.01 19.70 9.04
CA ASP A 641 2.96 20.66 9.34
C ASP A 641 1.97 20.10 10.36
N LEU A 642 1.54 18.85 10.18
CA LEU A 642 0.65 18.15 11.12
C LEU A 642 1.32 17.97 12.49
N THR A 643 2.62 17.69 12.51
CA THR A 643 3.39 17.57 13.76
C THR A 643 3.50 18.90 14.50
N LEU A 644 3.71 20.02 13.80
CA LEU A 644 3.77 21.36 14.38
C LEU A 644 2.41 21.76 14.98
N ILE A 645 1.30 21.52 14.26
CA ILE A 645 -0.05 21.76 14.79
C ILE A 645 -0.29 20.89 16.03
N SER A 646 -0.01 19.59 15.94
CA SER A 646 -0.19 18.65 17.06
C SER A 646 0.58 19.10 18.30
N ARG A 647 1.86 19.45 18.15
CA ARG A 647 2.71 19.96 19.24
C ARG A 647 2.14 21.24 19.86
N THR A 648 1.68 22.16 19.01
CA THR A 648 1.11 23.44 19.44
C THR A 648 -0.12 23.24 20.31
N VAL A 649 -1.08 22.43 19.84
CA VAL A 649 -2.31 22.14 20.59
C VAL A 649 -1.99 21.37 21.88
N LYS A 650 -1.11 20.36 21.83
CA LYS A 650 -0.71 19.61 23.03
C LYS A 650 -0.08 20.50 24.09
N ALA A 651 0.79 21.44 23.70
CA ALA A 651 1.42 22.37 24.63
C ALA A 651 0.38 23.23 25.37
N TYR A 652 -0.57 23.81 24.62
CA TYR A 652 -1.66 24.59 25.20
C TYR A 652 -2.53 23.75 26.14
N MET A 653 -3.01 22.60 25.67
CA MET A 653 -3.88 21.71 26.44
C MET A 653 -3.19 21.18 27.70
N SER A 654 -1.90 20.89 27.63
CA SER A 654 -1.09 20.41 28.76
C SER A 654 -0.98 21.46 29.87
N LYS A 655 -0.75 22.73 29.49
CA LYS A 655 -0.67 23.84 30.47
C LYS A 655 -2.04 24.16 31.05
N LYS A 656 -3.08 24.31 30.21
CA LYS A 656 -4.43 24.71 30.64
C LYS A 656 -5.12 23.65 31.50
N TYR A 657 -5.02 22.37 31.12
CA TYR A 657 -5.79 21.28 31.74
C TYR A 657 -4.94 20.24 32.46
N LYS A 658 -3.69 20.57 32.82
CA LYS A 658 -2.74 19.68 33.52
C LYS A 658 -2.65 18.28 32.89
N SER A 659 -2.66 18.21 31.56
CA SER A 659 -2.85 16.98 30.78
C SER A 659 -1.59 16.48 30.08
N LYS A 660 -0.42 16.91 30.58
CA LYS A 660 0.88 16.61 29.97
C LYS A 660 1.14 15.11 29.85
N GLU A 661 0.89 14.34 30.91
CA GLU A 661 1.13 12.88 30.91
C GLU A 661 0.25 12.15 29.89
N LEU A 662 -1.04 12.52 29.83
CA LEU A 662 -1.98 12.01 28.82
C LEU A 662 -1.44 12.24 27.41
N PHE A 663 -1.07 13.48 27.07
CA PHE A 663 -0.63 13.84 25.72
C PHE A 663 0.77 13.34 25.36
N ASP A 664 1.68 13.25 26.33
CA ASP A 664 3.02 12.70 26.14
C ASP A 664 2.96 11.21 25.84
N SER A 665 2.09 10.47 26.54
CA SER A 665 1.94 9.02 26.36
C SER A 665 1.60 8.62 24.92
N VAL A 666 0.83 9.45 24.21
CA VAL A 666 0.37 9.23 22.83
C VAL A 666 1.14 10.05 21.79
N THR A 667 2.32 10.54 22.13
CA THR A 667 3.11 11.35 21.20
C THR A 667 3.52 10.56 19.96
N GLY A 668 3.29 11.17 18.79
CA GLY A 668 3.48 10.54 17.48
C GLY A 668 2.26 9.77 16.97
N ALA A 669 1.23 9.55 17.80
CA ALA A 669 -0.02 8.89 17.40
C ALA A 669 -1.25 9.58 18.02
N THR A 670 -1.15 10.89 18.28
CA THR A 670 -2.19 11.62 19.03
C THR A 670 -3.51 11.72 18.26
N VAL A 671 -3.47 11.77 16.93
CA VAL A 671 -4.68 11.75 16.08
C VAL A 671 -5.37 10.38 16.17
N SER A 672 -4.62 9.29 16.04
CA SER A 672 -5.12 7.93 16.23
C SER A 672 -5.72 7.72 17.62
N ALA A 673 -5.01 8.17 18.67
CA ALA A 673 -5.51 8.16 20.05
C ALA A 673 -6.82 8.95 20.20
N SER A 674 -6.94 10.10 19.54
CA SER A 674 -8.19 10.87 19.54
C SER A 674 -9.34 10.13 18.85
N GLY A 675 -9.04 9.29 17.85
CA GLY A 675 -10.00 8.37 17.24
C GLY A 675 -10.51 7.32 18.22
N ILE A 676 -9.60 6.68 18.97
CA ILE A 676 -9.95 5.75 20.06
C ILE A 676 -10.83 6.45 21.11
N SER A 677 -10.46 7.66 21.54
CA SER A 677 -11.25 8.45 22.49
C SER A 677 -12.62 8.87 21.92
N SER A 678 -12.71 9.18 20.63
CA SER A 678 -14.00 9.49 19.99
C SER A 678 -14.94 8.29 20.00
N ALA A 679 -14.42 7.11 19.69
CA ALA A 679 -15.16 5.85 19.76
C ALA A 679 -15.63 5.55 21.18
N ALA A 680 -14.75 5.71 22.19
CA ALA A 680 -15.12 5.56 23.60
C ALA A 680 -16.19 6.57 24.04
N ARG A 681 -16.11 7.83 23.59
CA ARG A 681 -17.16 8.84 23.85
C ARG A 681 -18.50 8.42 23.27
N GLU A 682 -18.53 7.93 22.03
CA GLU A 682 -19.76 7.39 21.44
C GLU A 682 -20.33 6.24 22.28
N ALA A 683 -19.48 5.32 22.75
CA ALA A 683 -19.90 4.23 23.63
C ALA A 683 -20.47 4.74 24.97
N THR A 684 -19.87 5.76 25.59
CA THR A 684 -20.43 6.38 26.81
C THR A 684 -21.78 7.04 26.55
N LYS A 685 -22.01 7.64 25.38
CA LYS A 685 -23.32 8.20 25.03
C LYS A 685 -24.39 7.11 24.93
N LYS A 686 -24.05 5.95 24.36
CA LYS A 686 -24.95 4.79 24.32
C LYS A 686 -25.27 4.30 25.73
N SER A 687 -24.27 4.19 26.61
CA SER A 687 -24.45 3.82 28.01
C SER A 687 -25.34 4.79 28.78
N SER A 688 -25.14 6.10 28.63
CA SER A 688 -26.01 7.09 29.26
C SER A 688 -27.42 7.08 28.70
N ASN A 689 -27.59 6.91 27.39
CA ASN A 689 -28.93 6.82 26.81
C ASN A 689 -29.67 5.56 27.28
N ASP A 690 -28.95 4.47 27.46
CA ASP A 690 -29.49 3.22 28.00
C ASP A 690 -29.78 3.31 29.52
N TYR A 691 -29.06 4.14 30.27
CA TYR A 691 -29.43 4.50 31.64
C TYR A 691 -30.83 5.14 31.68
N ILE A 692 -31.13 6.02 30.73
CA ILE A 692 -32.40 6.74 30.65
C ILE A 692 -33.52 5.87 30.08
N THR A 693 -33.24 5.11 29.03
CA THR A 693 -34.27 4.41 28.23
C THR A 693 -34.46 2.94 28.60
N ASN A 694 -33.53 2.36 29.36
CA ASN A 694 -33.48 0.94 29.70
C ASN A 694 -33.60 0.00 28.48
N SER A 695 -32.88 0.31 27.40
CA SER A 695 -32.93 -0.46 26.15
C SER A 695 -32.37 -1.88 26.32
N ASP A 696 -33.08 -2.88 25.79
CA ASP A 696 -32.61 -4.27 25.71
C ASP A 696 -31.78 -4.54 24.44
N VAL A 697 -31.86 -3.67 23.43
CA VAL A 697 -31.07 -3.75 22.19
C VAL A 697 -29.59 -3.46 22.43
N LYS A 698 -28.72 -4.40 22.02
CA LYS A 698 -27.25 -4.28 22.02
C LYS A 698 -26.73 -3.74 20.69
N GLU A 699 -27.18 -4.31 19.58
CA GLU A 699 -26.67 -3.99 18.23
C GLU A 699 -27.80 -4.02 17.19
N ILE A 700 -27.63 -3.29 16.09
CA ILE A 700 -28.49 -3.34 14.91
C ILE A 700 -27.59 -3.55 13.70
N THR A 701 -27.98 -4.46 12.81
CA THR A 701 -27.20 -4.77 11.61
C THR A 701 -28.13 -4.86 10.40
N ILE A 702 -27.73 -4.28 9.27
CA ILE A 702 -28.49 -4.34 8.02
C ILE A 702 -28.29 -5.71 7.40
N THR A 703 -29.38 -6.44 7.18
CA THR A 703 -29.39 -7.75 6.51
C THR A 703 -29.78 -7.64 5.03
N ALA A 704 -30.58 -6.63 4.67
CA ALA A 704 -30.92 -6.31 3.28
C ALA A 704 -30.98 -4.78 3.08
N PRO A 705 -30.44 -4.24 1.96
CA PRO A 705 -29.69 -4.97 0.92
C PRO A 705 -28.28 -5.37 1.38
N LYS A 706 -27.80 -6.55 0.94
CA LYS A 706 -26.51 -7.12 1.38
C LYS A 706 -25.30 -6.23 1.09
N ASN A 707 -25.33 -5.47 0.00
CA ASN A 707 -24.25 -4.54 -0.39
C ASN A 707 -24.32 -3.20 0.36
N LYS A 708 -25.33 -2.99 1.22
CA LYS A 708 -25.58 -1.75 1.96
C LYS A 708 -25.62 -0.51 1.07
N ASN A 709 -26.15 -0.67 -0.13
CA ASN A 709 -26.40 0.42 -1.08
C ASN A 709 -27.88 0.45 -1.46
N ILE A 710 -28.46 1.64 -1.47
CA ILE A 710 -29.78 1.91 -2.02
C ILE A 710 -29.59 2.80 -3.24
N GLU A 711 -29.99 2.30 -4.39
CA GLU A 711 -29.85 2.98 -5.68
C GLU A 711 -31.11 3.80 -5.94
N VAL A 712 -30.95 5.10 -6.17
CA VAL A 712 -32.05 6.05 -6.37
C VAL A 712 -31.82 6.82 -7.67
N ASN A 713 -32.85 6.84 -8.52
CA ASN A 713 -32.82 7.62 -9.75
C ASN A 713 -32.89 9.12 -9.45
N LYS A 714 -32.17 9.92 -10.22
CA LYS A 714 -32.15 11.37 -10.03
C LYS A 714 -33.55 11.95 -10.25
N GLY A 715 -34.12 12.53 -9.19
CA GLY A 715 -35.46 13.13 -9.19
C GLY A 715 -36.52 12.28 -8.52
N ASP A 716 -36.22 10.99 -8.30
CA ASP A 716 -37.14 10.06 -7.64
C ASP A 716 -37.00 10.12 -6.11
N GLY A 717 -38.06 9.67 -5.42
CA GLY A 717 -38.03 9.45 -3.98
C GLY A 717 -37.17 8.24 -3.61
N VAL A 718 -36.50 8.30 -2.46
CA VAL A 718 -35.79 7.13 -1.91
C VAL A 718 -36.78 6.04 -1.48
N ASP A 719 -36.46 4.78 -1.78
CA ASP A 719 -37.27 3.63 -1.38
C ASP A 719 -36.49 2.73 -0.40
N PHE A 720 -37.05 2.55 0.79
CA PHE A 720 -36.53 1.71 1.88
C PHE A 720 -37.33 0.42 2.07
N THR A 721 -38.34 0.14 1.25
CA THR A 721 -39.28 -1.00 1.45
C THR A 721 -38.60 -2.36 1.52
N GLU A 722 -37.50 -2.55 0.79
CA GLU A 722 -36.70 -3.78 0.80
C GLU A 722 -35.71 -3.86 1.98
N MET A 723 -35.64 -2.83 2.83
CA MET A 723 -34.67 -2.78 3.91
C MET A 723 -35.07 -3.69 5.06
N LYS A 724 -34.11 -4.50 5.51
CA LYS A 724 -34.24 -5.38 6.67
C LYS A 724 -33.06 -5.20 7.60
N VAL A 725 -33.34 -5.26 8.89
CA VAL A 725 -32.32 -5.22 9.93
C VAL A 725 -32.50 -6.35 10.91
N ASN A 726 -31.38 -6.83 11.46
CA ASN A 726 -31.37 -7.74 12.59
C ASN A 726 -31.04 -6.95 13.85
N LEU A 727 -31.96 -6.96 14.82
CA LEU A 727 -31.77 -6.43 16.17
C LEU A 727 -31.19 -7.52 17.06
N ILE A 728 -30.01 -7.28 17.60
CA ILE A 728 -29.35 -8.17 18.56
C ILE A 728 -29.60 -7.60 19.96
N LYS A 729 -30.26 -8.37 20.81
CA LYS A 729 -30.50 -8.01 22.21
C LYS A 729 -29.30 -8.33 23.10
N LYS A 730 -29.29 -7.75 24.30
CA LYS A 730 -28.23 -7.97 25.30
C LYS A 730 -28.17 -9.40 25.85
N ASP A 731 -29.29 -10.10 25.86
CA ASP A 731 -29.37 -11.54 26.19
C ASP A 731 -28.88 -12.46 25.06
N GLY A 732 -28.50 -11.88 23.91
CA GLY A 732 -28.03 -12.60 22.73
C GLY A 732 -29.13 -13.02 21.76
N SER A 733 -30.41 -12.84 22.11
CA SER A 733 -31.52 -13.11 21.19
C SER A 733 -31.52 -12.13 20.01
N GLN A 734 -32.06 -12.57 18.88
CA GLN A 734 -32.03 -11.84 17.62
C GLN A 734 -33.45 -11.74 17.04
N LYS A 735 -33.77 -10.59 16.45
CA LYS A 735 -35.05 -10.34 15.79
C LYS A 735 -34.80 -9.63 14.47
N GLU A 736 -35.17 -10.26 13.36
CA GLU A 736 -35.22 -9.57 12.07
C GLU A 736 -36.47 -8.66 12.03
N VAL A 737 -36.27 -7.44 11.55
CA VAL A 737 -37.30 -6.41 11.42
C VAL A 737 -37.27 -5.91 9.98
N GLU A 738 -38.42 -5.90 9.33
CA GLU A 738 -38.61 -5.35 8.00
C GLU A 738 -38.98 -3.86 8.07
N TRP A 739 -38.74 -3.11 7.00
CA TRP A 739 -39.04 -1.66 6.93
C TRP A 739 -40.41 -1.27 7.51
N LYS A 740 -41.47 -2.01 7.19
CA LYS A 740 -42.85 -1.76 7.65
C LYS A 740 -42.95 -1.70 9.20
N ASP A 741 -42.10 -2.43 9.91
CA ASP A 741 -42.12 -2.55 11.37
C ASP A 741 -41.05 -1.67 12.04
N PHE A 742 -40.27 -0.88 11.28
CA PHE A 742 -39.17 -0.07 11.84
C PHE A 742 -39.66 0.90 12.91
N LYS A 743 -40.74 1.64 12.64
CA LYS A 743 -41.29 2.65 13.55
C LYS A 743 -41.72 2.02 14.88
N GLU A 744 -42.43 0.90 14.84
CA GLU A 744 -42.88 0.18 16.03
C GLU A 744 -41.73 -0.38 16.87
N ASN A 745 -40.63 -0.73 16.21
CA ASN A 745 -39.41 -1.21 16.86
C ASN A 745 -38.41 -0.07 17.17
N GLY A 746 -38.83 1.20 17.10
CA GLY A 746 -38.01 2.36 17.46
C GLY A 746 -36.79 2.56 16.56
N ILE A 747 -36.88 2.15 15.28
CA ILE A 747 -35.82 2.28 14.28
C ILE A 747 -36.15 3.44 13.34
N SER A 748 -35.14 4.25 13.03
CA SER A 748 -35.23 5.33 12.06
C SER A 748 -34.01 5.37 11.15
N ILE A 749 -34.13 6.07 10.03
CA ILE A 749 -33.04 6.28 9.08
C ILE A 749 -32.61 7.74 9.16
N THR A 750 -31.32 7.99 9.30
CA THR A 750 -30.78 9.36 9.33
C THR A 750 -29.61 9.52 8.38
N ASP A 751 -29.30 10.76 8.02
CA ASP A 751 -28.02 11.10 7.41
C ASP A 751 -26.86 11.09 8.43
N GLU A 752 -25.66 11.45 7.97
CA GLU A 752 -24.47 11.56 8.82
C GLU A 752 -24.55 12.65 9.91
N ASN A 753 -25.46 13.62 9.78
CA ASN A 753 -25.70 14.70 10.74
C ASN A 753 -26.85 14.39 11.71
N GLY A 754 -27.51 13.24 11.56
CA GLY A 754 -28.66 12.84 12.37
C GLY A 754 -30.00 13.37 11.86
N LYS A 755 -30.07 13.96 10.66
CA LYS A 755 -31.35 14.38 10.04
C LYS A 755 -32.09 13.15 9.51
N ILE A 756 -33.36 13.01 9.87
CA ILE A 756 -34.20 11.88 9.43
C ILE A 756 -34.38 11.91 7.90
N ILE A 757 -34.33 10.73 7.27
CA ILE A 757 -34.65 10.50 5.86
C ILE A 757 -35.89 9.62 5.80
N GLU A 758 -37.01 10.18 5.33
CA GLU A 758 -38.26 9.45 5.20
C GLU A 758 -38.33 8.71 3.86
N ASN A 759 -39.03 7.58 3.86
CA ASN A 759 -39.34 6.85 2.63
C ASN A 759 -40.15 7.73 1.67
N GLY A 760 -39.79 7.73 0.39
CA GLY A 760 -40.36 8.58 -0.64
C GLY A 760 -39.76 9.99 -0.72
N SER A 761 -38.82 10.37 0.17
CA SER A 761 -38.20 11.71 0.14
C SER A 761 -37.43 11.96 -1.17
N ASP A 762 -37.63 13.12 -1.79
CA ASP A 762 -37.04 13.52 -3.09
C ASP A 762 -35.53 13.87 -3.05
N LEU A 763 -34.90 13.73 -1.88
CA LEU A 763 -33.49 13.96 -1.59
C LEU A 763 -32.92 15.33 -2.06
N LYS A 764 -33.75 16.31 -2.45
CA LYS A 764 -33.28 17.62 -2.97
C LYS A 764 -32.41 18.37 -1.97
N ASN A 765 -32.68 18.19 -0.69
CA ASN A 765 -31.92 18.76 0.43
C ASN A 765 -30.44 18.31 0.48
N TYR A 766 -30.07 17.26 -0.26
CA TYR A 766 -28.69 16.76 -0.32
C TYR A 766 -27.89 17.33 -1.50
N ALA A 767 -28.43 18.32 -2.22
CA ALA A 767 -27.83 18.95 -3.39
C ALA A 767 -27.44 17.92 -4.48
N ASN A 768 -26.49 18.25 -5.36
CA ASN A 768 -25.99 17.36 -6.42
C ASN A 768 -25.06 16.24 -5.91
N LYS A 769 -25.19 15.81 -4.65
CA LYS A 769 -24.38 14.71 -4.11
C LYS A 769 -24.72 13.41 -4.85
N LYS A 770 -23.70 12.70 -5.33
CA LYS A 770 -23.85 11.36 -5.93
C LYS A 770 -24.02 10.25 -4.88
N ILE A 771 -23.57 10.51 -3.65
CA ILE A 771 -23.59 9.55 -2.54
C ILE A 771 -24.02 10.28 -1.28
N ILE A 772 -25.05 9.77 -0.62
CA ILE A 772 -25.44 10.17 0.74
C ILE A 772 -25.04 9.04 1.68
N LYS A 773 -24.31 9.38 2.74
CA LYS A 773 -24.03 8.45 3.84
C LYS A 773 -25.20 8.49 4.80
N ALA A 774 -25.77 7.33 5.08
CA ALA A 774 -26.94 7.19 5.93
C ALA A 774 -26.71 6.13 7.01
N LYS A 775 -27.55 6.15 8.03
CA LYS A 775 -27.53 5.25 9.18
C LYS A 775 -28.93 4.70 9.39
N VAL A 776 -29.03 3.41 9.67
CA VAL A 776 -30.20 2.85 10.34
C VAL A 776 -29.90 2.84 11.83
N ILE A 777 -30.70 3.54 12.64
CA ILE A 777 -30.44 3.76 14.06
C ILE A 777 -31.65 3.32 14.90
N HIS A 778 -31.37 2.57 15.97
CA HIS A 778 -32.34 2.28 17.02
C HIS A 778 -32.32 3.40 18.06
N GLN A 779 -33.44 4.10 18.24
CA GLN A 779 -33.53 5.37 18.96
C GLN A 779 -33.22 5.25 20.46
N LYS A 780 -33.54 4.11 21.09
CA LYS A 780 -33.29 3.90 22.53
C LYS A 780 -31.86 3.44 22.85
N SER A 781 -31.27 2.55 22.05
CA SER A 781 -29.88 2.12 22.29
C SER A 781 -28.83 3.02 21.63
N LEU A 782 -29.27 3.85 20.68
CA LEU A 782 -28.41 4.59 19.74
C LEU A 782 -27.45 3.69 18.95
N SER A 783 -27.71 2.38 18.93
CA SER A 783 -27.01 1.46 18.04
C SER A 783 -27.40 1.76 16.61
N TYR A 784 -26.42 1.69 15.70
CA TYR A 784 -26.65 1.95 14.28
C TYR A 784 -25.78 1.07 13.39
N ASP A 785 -26.19 0.96 12.13
CA ASP A 785 -25.38 0.44 11.03
C ASP A 785 -25.39 1.44 9.87
N ASP A 786 -24.27 1.55 9.16
CA ASP A 786 -24.07 2.53 8.09
C ASP A 786 -24.41 1.92 6.72
N PHE A 787 -25.02 2.71 5.84
CA PHE A 787 -25.24 2.36 4.43
C PHE A 787 -25.13 3.60 3.53
N ARG A 788 -25.22 3.39 2.23
CA ARG A 788 -25.14 4.47 1.23
C ARG A 788 -26.41 4.54 0.41
N ILE A 789 -26.85 5.77 0.15
CA ILE A 789 -27.84 6.05 -0.89
C ILE A 789 -27.06 6.60 -2.09
N LEU A 790 -27.13 5.92 -3.22
CA LEU A 790 -26.45 6.25 -4.45
C LEU A 790 -27.45 6.94 -5.38
N ILE A 791 -27.15 8.15 -5.84
CA ILE A 791 -28.03 8.92 -6.71
C ILE A 791 -27.46 8.91 -8.13
N GLY A 792 -28.27 8.50 -9.11
CA GLY A 792 -27.80 8.21 -10.46
C GLY A 792 -28.91 7.84 -11.43
N LYS A 793 -28.57 7.01 -12.43
CA LYS A 793 -29.50 6.39 -13.37
C LYS A 793 -29.33 4.89 -13.20
N TYR A 794 -30.29 4.24 -12.56
CA TYR A 794 -30.28 2.85 -12.17
C TYR A 794 -31.52 2.14 -12.71
N SER A 795 -31.39 0.84 -12.95
CA SER A 795 -32.49 -0.03 -13.35
C SER A 795 -32.32 -1.38 -12.67
N LYS A 796 -33.43 -1.96 -12.19
CA LYS A 796 -33.47 -3.35 -11.72
C LYS A 796 -33.56 -4.37 -12.88
N ASP A 797 -33.76 -3.89 -14.10
CA ASP A 797 -33.82 -4.70 -15.32
C ASP A 797 -32.40 -4.91 -15.88
N TYR A 798 -31.65 -5.85 -15.29
CA TYR A 798 -30.26 -6.13 -15.69
C TYR A 798 -30.19 -6.86 -17.03
N ILE A 799 -29.09 -6.69 -17.78
CA ILE A 799 -28.82 -7.44 -18.99
C ILE A 799 -28.27 -8.80 -18.60
N ILE A 800 -28.91 -9.87 -19.07
CA ILE A 800 -28.57 -11.25 -18.71
C ILE A 800 -28.36 -12.16 -19.92
N GLY A 801 -28.61 -11.66 -21.12
CA GLY A 801 -28.57 -12.44 -22.35
C GLY A 801 -28.05 -11.66 -23.55
N LEU A 802 -27.63 -12.40 -24.56
CA LEU A 802 -27.25 -11.88 -25.87
C LEU A 802 -27.88 -12.75 -26.95
N GLU A 803 -28.28 -12.10 -28.04
CA GLU A 803 -28.78 -12.74 -29.25
C GLU A 803 -28.03 -12.15 -30.46
N TYR A 804 -27.76 -12.97 -31.47
CA TYR A 804 -27.04 -12.57 -32.69
C TYR A 804 -27.78 -13.05 -33.95
N SER A 805 -27.58 -12.34 -35.07
CA SER A 805 -28.27 -12.63 -36.33
C SER A 805 -27.50 -12.10 -37.54
N ALA A 806 -27.49 -12.81 -38.67
CA ALA A 806 -26.92 -12.31 -39.91
C ALA A 806 -27.92 -11.49 -40.74
N ASP A 807 -29.18 -11.91 -40.81
CA ASP A 807 -30.23 -11.28 -41.62
C ASP A 807 -31.07 -10.25 -40.82
N GLY A 808 -31.14 -10.41 -39.50
CA GLY A 808 -32.01 -9.66 -38.59
C GLY A 808 -33.42 -10.24 -38.44
N ASN A 809 -33.72 -11.34 -39.12
CA ASN A 809 -35.00 -12.05 -39.02
C ASN A 809 -34.85 -13.30 -38.14
N LYS A 810 -33.80 -14.10 -38.37
CA LYS A 810 -33.49 -15.28 -37.56
C LYS A 810 -32.46 -14.92 -36.50
N TRP A 811 -32.87 -14.98 -35.23
CA TRP A 811 -32.03 -14.67 -34.10
C TRP A 811 -31.62 -15.93 -33.37
N TYR A 812 -30.35 -15.98 -32.95
CA TYR A 812 -29.77 -17.09 -32.21
C TYR A 812 -29.36 -16.61 -30.83
N LYS A 813 -29.70 -17.37 -29.80
CA LYS A 813 -29.32 -17.09 -28.42
C LYS A 813 -27.87 -17.48 -28.20
N VAL A 814 -27.12 -16.66 -27.48
CA VAL A 814 -25.78 -17.01 -27.02
C VAL A 814 -25.91 -17.95 -25.83
N ASP A 815 -25.38 -19.17 -25.97
CA ASP A 815 -25.51 -20.25 -24.98
C ASP A 815 -24.83 -19.91 -23.66
N LYS A 816 -23.62 -19.36 -23.76
CA LYS A 816 -22.81 -18.97 -22.61
C LYS A 816 -22.46 -17.49 -22.72
N VAL A 817 -23.17 -16.70 -21.92
CA VAL A 817 -22.89 -15.27 -21.80
C VAL A 817 -21.92 -15.04 -20.65
N GLU A 818 -20.84 -14.31 -20.92
CA GLU A 818 -19.86 -13.95 -19.90
C GLU A 818 -20.44 -12.82 -19.03
N MET A 819 -20.41 -12.99 -17.71
CA MET A 819 -20.97 -12.02 -16.76
C MET A 819 -19.91 -11.03 -16.30
N ASP A 820 -20.32 -9.80 -15.96
CA ASP A 820 -19.41 -8.79 -15.44
C ASP A 820 -18.81 -9.24 -14.11
N TYR A 821 -17.49 -9.11 -13.99
CA TYR A 821 -16.76 -9.56 -12.80
C TYR A 821 -17.10 -8.73 -11.55
N VAL A 822 -17.41 -7.44 -11.73
CA VAL A 822 -17.74 -6.49 -10.67
C VAL A 822 -19.22 -6.54 -10.34
N ASP A 823 -20.11 -6.47 -11.34
CA ASP A 823 -21.56 -6.59 -11.17
C ASP A 823 -22.10 -7.86 -11.86
N LYS A 824 -22.04 -8.98 -11.13
CA LYS A 824 -22.49 -10.30 -11.60
C LYS A 824 -23.98 -10.38 -11.95
N ARG A 825 -24.76 -9.32 -11.72
CA ARG A 825 -26.15 -9.23 -12.17
C ARG A 825 -26.25 -8.90 -13.67
N ASN A 826 -25.16 -8.40 -14.26
CA ASN A 826 -25.11 -7.88 -15.63
C ASN A 826 -24.08 -8.62 -16.49
N ILE A 827 -24.25 -8.60 -17.81
CA ILE A 827 -23.26 -9.17 -18.76
C ILE A 827 -21.95 -8.36 -18.77
N SER A 828 -20.84 -9.03 -19.08
CA SER A 828 -19.57 -8.38 -19.39
C SER A 828 -19.65 -7.65 -20.74
N ASP A 829 -18.87 -6.57 -20.87
CA ASP A 829 -18.64 -5.93 -22.16
C ASP A 829 -17.69 -6.73 -23.07
N HIS A 830 -17.13 -7.86 -22.62
CA HIS A 830 -16.31 -8.77 -23.43
C HIS A 830 -16.96 -10.14 -23.51
N GLN A 831 -17.20 -10.61 -24.73
CA GLN A 831 -17.96 -11.82 -25.01
C GLN A 831 -17.23 -12.72 -25.99
N VAL A 832 -17.45 -14.02 -25.85
CA VAL A 832 -17.07 -15.03 -26.85
C VAL A 832 -18.36 -15.64 -27.36
N ILE A 833 -18.60 -15.52 -28.67
CA ILE A 833 -19.82 -16.04 -29.29
C ILE A 833 -19.42 -17.14 -30.27
N ASP A 834 -19.95 -18.35 -30.05
CA ASP A 834 -19.86 -19.44 -31.01
C ASP A 834 -20.97 -19.29 -32.06
N ALA A 835 -20.62 -18.83 -33.25
CA ALA A 835 -21.54 -18.58 -34.35
C ALA A 835 -21.31 -19.57 -35.51
N PRO A 836 -22.30 -19.81 -36.39
CA PRO A 836 -22.16 -20.68 -37.54
C PRO A 836 -21.00 -20.26 -38.44
N THR A 837 -20.36 -21.24 -39.09
CA THR A 837 -19.29 -20.95 -40.07
C THR A 837 -19.76 -20.09 -41.24
N SER A 838 -21.04 -20.17 -41.62
CA SER A 838 -21.66 -19.32 -42.65
C SER A 838 -21.61 -17.82 -42.32
N PHE A 839 -21.45 -17.44 -41.04
CA PHE A 839 -21.46 -16.04 -40.62
C PHE A 839 -20.11 -15.36 -40.78
N GLU A 840 -19.06 -16.08 -41.22
CA GLU A 840 -17.69 -15.57 -41.31
C GLU A 840 -17.61 -14.21 -42.04
N PHE A 841 -18.29 -14.09 -43.17
CA PHE A 841 -18.25 -12.91 -44.03
C PHE A 841 -19.52 -12.05 -43.96
N GLU A 842 -20.42 -12.34 -43.02
CA GLU A 842 -21.69 -11.65 -42.87
C GLU A 842 -21.63 -10.50 -41.86
N LYS A 843 -22.50 -9.50 -42.04
CA LYS A 843 -22.68 -8.44 -41.05
C LYS A 843 -23.57 -8.94 -39.91
N VAL A 844 -22.95 -9.58 -38.92
CA VAL A 844 -23.66 -10.08 -37.76
C VAL A 844 -24.17 -8.92 -36.89
N LYS A 845 -25.48 -8.83 -36.73
CA LYS A 845 -26.19 -7.98 -35.76
C LYS A 845 -26.15 -8.62 -34.38
N LEU A 846 -26.17 -7.79 -33.35
CA LEU A 846 -26.19 -8.20 -31.95
C LEU A 846 -27.28 -7.45 -31.21
N ARG A 847 -28.02 -8.12 -30.32
CA ARG A 847 -28.91 -7.48 -29.36
C ARG A 847 -28.74 -8.07 -27.97
N ALA A 848 -28.74 -7.20 -26.97
CA ALA A 848 -28.74 -7.58 -25.57
C ALA A 848 -30.16 -7.84 -25.07
N VAL A 849 -30.32 -8.80 -24.16
CA VAL A 849 -31.61 -9.18 -23.58
C VAL A 849 -31.59 -8.93 -22.08
N SER A 850 -32.56 -8.18 -21.57
CA SER A 850 -32.70 -7.94 -20.15
C SER A 850 -33.46 -9.04 -19.42
N LYS A 851 -33.44 -8.97 -18.08
CA LYS A 851 -34.18 -9.87 -17.19
C LYS A 851 -35.68 -9.84 -17.45
N ASN A 852 -36.23 -8.68 -17.81
CA ASN A 852 -37.65 -8.53 -18.17
C ASN A 852 -37.94 -8.88 -19.64
N GLY A 853 -36.93 -9.32 -20.40
CA GLY A 853 -37.08 -9.71 -21.81
C GLY A 853 -37.00 -8.56 -22.82
N ASN A 854 -36.64 -7.34 -22.38
CA ASN A 854 -36.42 -6.21 -23.30
C ASN A 854 -35.15 -6.42 -24.11
N ARG A 855 -35.17 -5.96 -25.37
CA ARG A 855 -34.07 -6.15 -26.33
C ARG A 855 -33.45 -4.81 -26.72
N TYR A 856 -32.12 -4.76 -26.76
CA TYR A 856 -31.36 -3.55 -27.07
C TYR A 856 -30.36 -3.84 -28.17
N GLU A 857 -30.50 -3.14 -29.29
CA GLU A 857 -29.73 -3.42 -30.49
C GLU A 857 -28.37 -2.72 -30.53
N TYR A 858 -27.41 -3.41 -31.14
CA TYR A 858 -26.05 -2.95 -31.34
C TYR A 858 -25.65 -3.01 -32.81
N THR A 859 -24.76 -2.11 -33.21
CA THR A 859 -24.14 -2.11 -34.54
C THR A 859 -22.66 -2.46 -34.46
N GLY A 860 -22.23 -3.41 -35.29
CA GLY A 860 -20.85 -3.87 -35.37
C GLY A 860 -19.99 -3.00 -36.31
N ASP A 861 -18.72 -2.80 -35.95
CA ASP A 861 -17.76 -2.04 -36.77
C ASP A 861 -17.12 -2.88 -37.90
N LYS A 862 -17.17 -4.21 -37.79
CA LYS A 862 -16.42 -5.17 -38.62
C LYS A 862 -17.22 -6.47 -38.81
N LEU A 863 -16.76 -7.27 -39.76
CA LEU A 863 -17.22 -8.64 -39.97
C LEU A 863 -16.52 -9.61 -38.99
N PRO A 864 -17.13 -10.77 -38.67
CA PRO A 864 -16.57 -11.77 -37.74
C PRO A 864 -15.19 -12.35 -38.09
N VAL A 865 -14.74 -12.28 -39.36
CA VAL A 865 -13.49 -12.89 -39.87
C VAL A 865 -12.28 -12.69 -38.94
N ASN A 866 -12.04 -13.68 -38.07
CA ASN A 866 -10.88 -13.82 -37.16
C ASN A 866 -10.43 -12.53 -36.44
N ARG A 867 -11.37 -11.71 -35.98
CA ARG A 867 -11.10 -10.46 -35.23
C ARG A 867 -12.11 -10.25 -34.11
N GLN A 868 -11.67 -9.51 -33.10
CA GLN A 868 -12.59 -8.92 -32.13
C GLN A 868 -13.44 -7.85 -32.83
N VAL A 869 -14.77 -8.02 -32.82
CA VAL A 869 -15.73 -7.07 -33.37
C VAL A 869 -16.23 -6.16 -32.25
N LYS A 870 -16.25 -4.86 -32.50
CA LYS A 870 -16.76 -3.87 -31.56
C LYS A 870 -18.21 -3.54 -31.92
N TYR A 871 -19.11 -3.88 -31.02
CA TYR A 871 -20.54 -3.56 -31.10
C TYR A 871 -20.83 -2.30 -30.28
N THR A 872 -21.46 -1.31 -30.89
CA THR A 872 -21.87 -0.07 -30.21
C THR A 872 -23.38 -0.02 -30.07
N LEU A 873 -23.87 0.30 -28.87
CA LEU A 873 -25.29 0.39 -28.57
C LEU A 873 -25.95 1.49 -29.43
N LEU A 874 -27.07 1.18 -30.07
CA LEU A 874 -27.79 2.13 -30.93
C LEU A 874 -28.56 3.20 -30.13
N LYS A 875 -29.23 2.78 -29.04
CA LYS A 875 -30.05 3.66 -28.21
C LYS A 875 -29.96 3.25 -26.74
N GLU A 876 -29.60 4.19 -25.88
CA GLU A 876 -29.47 3.94 -24.44
C GLU A 876 -30.80 4.14 -23.70
N GLU A 877 -31.62 3.09 -23.67
CA GLU A 877 -32.90 3.08 -22.94
C GLU A 877 -32.76 2.53 -21.52
N ASN A 878 -31.85 1.59 -21.30
CA ASN A 878 -31.61 0.94 -20.01
C ASN A 878 -30.17 1.23 -19.55
N PRO A 879 -29.94 1.81 -18.36
CA PRO A 879 -28.59 2.14 -17.89
C PRO A 879 -27.68 0.92 -17.69
N ASN A 880 -28.24 -0.30 -17.60
CA ASN A 880 -27.46 -1.52 -17.48
C ASN A 880 -26.90 -2.02 -18.82
N THR A 881 -27.32 -1.47 -19.97
CA THR A 881 -26.75 -1.89 -21.26
C THR A 881 -25.30 -1.44 -21.39
N PRO A 882 -24.34 -2.36 -21.65
CA PRO A 882 -22.99 -1.94 -21.98
C PRO A 882 -23.01 -1.01 -23.19
N LYS A 883 -22.33 0.14 -23.12
CA LYS A 883 -22.26 1.09 -24.26
C LYS A 883 -21.55 0.47 -25.47
N THR A 884 -20.64 -0.45 -25.18
CA THR A 884 -19.90 -1.20 -26.18
C THR A 884 -19.81 -2.65 -25.71
N ILE A 885 -19.90 -3.58 -26.65
CA ILE A 885 -19.61 -5.00 -26.43
C ILE A 885 -18.52 -5.41 -27.41
N TYR A 886 -17.48 -6.04 -26.93
CA TYR A 886 -16.38 -6.60 -27.70
C TYR A 886 -16.61 -8.10 -27.83
N VAL A 887 -16.86 -8.55 -29.06
CA VAL A 887 -17.16 -9.95 -29.35
C VAL A 887 -15.99 -10.60 -30.06
N ASN A 888 -15.49 -11.70 -29.50
CA ASN A 888 -14.63 -12.64 -30.21
C ASN A 888 -15.49 -13.76 -30.76
N PHE A 889 -15.64 -13.83 -32.08
CA PHE A 889 -16.37 -14.92 -32.71
C PHE A 889 -15.52 -16.18 -32.79
N GLN A 890 -16.07 -17.29 -32.33
CA GLN A 890 -15.63 -18.64 -32.65
C GLN A 890 -16.59 -19.16 -33.71
N LEU A 891 -16.08 -19.52 -34.88
CA LEU A 891 -16.93 -19.94 -36.00
C LEU A 891 -16.91 -21.46 -36.09
N SER A 892 -18.05 -22.10 -35.83
CA SER A 892 -18.16 -23.56 -35.83
C SER A 892 -19.58 -24.03 -36.18
N GLY A 893 -19.67 -25.20 -36.82
CA GLY A 893 -20.94 -25.84 -37.15
C GLY A 893 -21.79 -25.09 -38.18
N GLU A 894 -23.04 -25.55 -38.30
CA GLU A 894 -24.10 -24.99 -39.15
C GLU A 894 -25.13 -24.22 -38.31
N GLU A 895 -26.03 -23.49 -38.97
CA GLU A 895 -27.09 -22.74 -38.31
C GLU A 895 -28.05 -23.63 -37.49
N SER A 896 -28.29 -24.87 -37.94
CA SER A 896 -29.11 -25.86 -37.22
C SER A 896 -28.53 -26.29 -35.87
N ASP A 897 -27.23 -26.09 -35.67
CA ASP A 897 -26.54 -26.46 -34.42
C ASP A 897 -26.68 -25.38 -33.34
N LYS A 898 -27.25 -24.22 -33.67
CA LYS A 898 -27.34 -23.07 -32.76
C LYS A 898 -28.75 -22.90 -32.21
N ASN A 899 -28.84 -22.30 -31.03
CA ASN A 899 -30.11 -22.12 -30.33
C ASN A 899 -30.93 -20.98 -30.95
N LEU A 900 -31.86 -21.33 -31.84
CA LEU A 900 -32.78 -20.38 -32.45
C LEU A 900 -33.72 -19.77 -31.38
N VAL A 901 -33.91 -18.46 -31.45
CA VAL A 901 -34.86 -17.73 -30.61
C VAL A 901 -36.26 -17.96 -31.16
N GLU A 902 -37.09 -18.65 -30.40
CA GLU A 902 -38.53 -18.72 -30.68
C GLU A 902 -39.16 -17.35 -30.40
N GLU A 903 -39.40 -16.58 -31.46
CA GLU A 903 -40.22 -15.38 -31.34
C GLU A 903 -41.67 -15.84 -31.14
N LYS A 904 -42.19 -15.70 -29.92
CA LYS A 904 -43.63 -15.79 -29.69
C LYS A 904 -44.27 -14.71 -30.57
N GLU A 905 -45.11 -15.12 -31.51
CA GLU A 905 -46.00 -14.21 -32.22
C GLU A 905 -46.65 -13.30 -31.18
N LYS A 906 -46.40 -12.00 -31.30
CA LYS A 906 -47.17 -11.00 -30.56
C LYS A 906 -48.60 -11.15 -31.07
N GLU A 907 -49.45 -11.82 -30.30
CA GLU A 907 -50.89 -11.53 -30.35
C GLU A 907 -51.02 -10.01 -30.17
N GLU A 908 -51.57 -9.37 -31.19
CA GLU A 908 -51.86 -7.93 -31.21
C GLU A 908 -52.76 -7.57 -30.01
N LYS A 909 -52.08 -7.02 -28.99
CA LYS A 909 -52.50 -6.17 -27.88
C LYS A 909 -53.10 -4.81 -28.22
#